data_AF-A0A1Q3EA82-F1
#
_entry.id   AF-A0A1Q3EA82-F1
#
_cell.length_a   1.000
_cell.length_b   1.000
_cell.length_c   1.000
_cell.angle_alpha   90.00
_cell.angle_beta   90.00
_cell.angle_gamma   90.00
#
_symmetry.space_group_name_H-M   'P 1'
#
loop_
_entity.id
_entity.type
_entity.pdbx_description
1 polymer ?
#
loop_
_entity_poly.entity_id
_entity_poly.type
_entity_poly.pdbx_seq_one_letter_code
_entity_poly.pdbx_strand_id
1 'polypeptide(L)'
;MNAQVLWDLLSIPFLPPFRPSKQNSYLNARIPWQNNVHRQWWRDHGMRKNVLSVVLLYSANFQLGYDETLFNSLLALPVWNRTFNDPSGSRLGLMAAYVSFGHMLTVPVIHMLVDNLGRKRAIFLGCIISTTGGFVCTFSRTEFMFNSGRFIIGIGQPISQFGTMCLINELVHPRLRGASSALNMSSFCVGGMATVWIAFFCLRWGNSDWQWRFVTLAQNLAPITLLMGLFVTPESPRWLISQGKHDEALRILAKYHANGNTEDELVQQEFHEIAAHIQQDIDAGNVHWRNLLQSAGNRRRMLVLTLAVSGTLVLGSGIARNYSTIVLKSIGIKDPARITAINGGLGFWFTIWTSAGALSADKVGRRTLYLGSTIGMLLSLCVITGLSALFETHTNNTPIAIGVLVSFFVFTAFHQAGWTALYSLYLIEILPFSIRGKALNWTNFIQASSVLSTNFLDPIALNAIQWKYYLVFIGLEVVYLGLVWLFFVETKGGTIEQASIIFDRGNSKPASPTVSEEHKDLAIPAIQRNSINTNRQKIERLYGRYMSVSSVRGCVRPSSSSWATTMGLESIQFCGSPCGEIVQKTFVHPELAADEVAVKVTHSGLCGTDLHFVTTDMVLGHEAIGIVHSIGSDVSAVKVGDRVGWGYPNWTCGKCEWCLRGEDNYCPNWKIYGLADLEQGGLSSVSVRKEQWLFKIPESMSSEDAAPLMCGGSTVWTPLVNHVKPYHRVGIVGIGGLGHLAIQFAAKMGVEVVVFSATESKRGEALQLGAKEFYLTQNIDDYSALGITKQIDRLIICTSAKLNLGLFYPILNAQAMIFPLTASDGELTVPYFATVRNGLHISGSVIATRFMQKKALEFAARNGVHVIVERFPMTLDGVQAAMARLRDGKMRYRAVLSWNNND
;
A
#
# COMPACT_ATOMS: atom_id res chain seq x y z
N MET A 1 -8.84 16.55 -15.55
CA MET A 1 -9.74 15.77 -14.67
C MET A 1 -11.05 15.59 -15.43
N ASN A 2 -11.55 14.35 -15.60
CA ASN A 2 -12.68 14.06 -16.49
C ASN A 2 -14.00 14.56 -15.86
N ALA A 3 -14.86 15.27 -16.61
CA ALA A 3 -16.11 15.85 -16.10
C ALA A 3 -17.06 14.79 -15.48
N GLN A 4 -16.98 13.55 -15.96
CA GLN A 4 -17.69 12.38 -15.42
C GLN A 4 -17.37 12.13 -13.94
N VAL A 5 -16.10 12.29 -13.52
CA VAL A 5 -15.66 12.04 -12.13
C VAL A 5 -16.26 13.08 -11.20
N LEU A 6 -16.37 14.33 -11.66
CA LEU A 6 -16.96 15.45 -10.93
C LEU A 6 -18.47 15.25 -10.76
N TRP A 7 -19.14 14.70 -11.78
CA TRP A 7 -20.55 14.33 -11.70
C TRP A 7 -20.79 13.16 -10.75
N ASP A 8 -19.98 12.10 -10.82
CA ASP A 8 -20.04 10.93 -9.92
C ASP A 8 -19.81 11.30 -8.44
N LEU A 9 -19.02 12.36 -8.18
CA LEU A 9 -18.77 12.94 -6.85
C LEU A 9 -19.96 13.74 -6.31
N LEU A 10 -20.73 14.40 -7.18
CA LEU A 10 -21.93 15.15 -6.80
C LEU A 10 -23.16 14.24 -6.64
N SER A 11 -23.15 13.05 -7.27
CA SER A 11 -24.24 12.08 -7.24
C SER A 11 -24.06 10.95 -6.22
N ILE A 12 -23.30 11.15 -5.13
CA ILE A 12 -23.09 10.13 -4.09
C ILE A 12 -24.44 9.78 -3.43
N PRO A 13 -24.93 8.53 -3.53
CA PRO A 13 -26.17 8.12 -2.89
C PRO A 13 -26.04 8.22 -1.37
N PHE A 14 -27.11 8.69 -0.72
CA PHE A 14 -27.21 8.88 0.73
C PHE A 14 -26.67 7.66 1.49
N LEU A 15 -25.45 7.79 2.03
CA LEU A 15 -24.89 6.81 2.95
C LEU A 15 -25.70 6.83 4.25
N PRO A 16 -26.11 5.67 4.80
CA PRO A 16 -26.91 5.63 6.01
C PRO A 16 -26.16 6.23 7.22
N PRO A 17 -26.86 6.89 8.15
CA PRO A 17 -26.25 7.51 9.32
C PRO A 17 -25.55 6.47 10.22
N PHE A 18 -24.35 6.80 10.68
CA PHE A 18 -23.56 5.93 11.54
C PHE A 18 -24.16 5.89 12.96
N ARG A 19 -24.64 4.72 13.40
CA ARG A 19 -25.11 4.53 14.79
C ARG A 19 -23.91 4.33 15.72
N PRO A 20 -23.76 5.12 16.80
CA PRO A 20 -22.67 4.95 17.74
C PRO A 20 -22.92 3.70 18.59
N SER A 21 -22.33 2.56 18.21
CA SER A 21 -22.24 1.40 19.12
C SER A 21 -21.00 1.54 20.00
N LYS A 22 -21.07 1.10 21.26
CA LYS A 22 -19.99 1.09 22.27
C LYS A 22 -18.65 0.60 21.69
N GLN A 23 -17.74 1.51 21.32
CA GLN A 23 -16.50 1.20 20.60
C GLN A 23 -15.22 1.67 21.32
N ASN A 24 -15.30 1.92 22.63
CA ASN A 24 -14.18 2.49 23.41
C ASN A 24 -13.20 1.46 24.01
N SER A 25 -13.40 0.15 23.82
CA SER A 25 -12.56 -0.88 24.45
C SER A 25 -11.30 -1.25 23.65
N TYR A 26 -11.26 -1.03 22.33
CA TYR A 26 -10.15 -1.50 21.48
C TYR A 26 -9.07 -0.42 21.18
N LEU A 27 -9.36 0.85 21.43
CA LEU A 27 -8.49 2.00 21.04
C LEU A 27 -7.53 2.47 22.16
N ASN A 28 -7.57 1.86 23.35
CA ASN A 28 -6.79 2.28 24.51
C ASN A 28 -5.51 1.45 24.78
N ALA A 29 -5.18 0.48 23.93
CA ALA A 29 -3.95 -0.29 24.06
C ALA A 29 -2.74 0.53 23.56
N ARG A 30 -2.15 1.37 24.42
CA ARG A 30 -0.78 1.86 24.19
C ARG A 30 0.16 0.67 24.29
N ILE A 31 0.62 0.15 23.17
CA ILE A 31 1.58 -0.96 23.17
C ILE A 31 2.94 -0.40 23.63
N PRO A 32 3.51 -0.86 24.76
CA PRO A 32 4.73 -0.30 25.32
C PRO A 32 5.93 -1.07 24.77
N TRP A 33 6.31 -0.81 23.53
CA TRP A 33 7.55 -1.35 22.96
C TRP A 33 8.76 -0.79 23.70
N GLN A 34 9.76 -1.64 23.99
CA GLN A 34 11.02 -1.14 24.53
C GLN A 34 11.71 -0.32 23.45
N ASN A 35 12.17 0.87 23.82
CA ASN A 35 12.88 1.77 22.94
C ASN A 35 14.04 2.41 23.71
N ASN A 36 15.22 2.42 23.10
CA ASN A 36 16.44 2.98 23.66
C ASN A 36 16.46 4.52 23.82
N VAL A 37 15.51 5.27 23.26
CA VAL A 37 15.46 6.74 23.42
C VAL A 37 14.88 7.17 24.76
N HIS A 38 15.49 8.22 25.34
CA HIS A 38 15.05 8.79 26.60
C HIS A 38 13.60 9.31 26.54
N ARG A 39 12.83 9.13 27.63
CA ARG A 39 11.39 9.51 27.71
C ARG A 39 11.11 10.98 27.36
N GLN A 40 12.06 11.86 27.69
CA GLN A 40 12.03 13.27 27.32
C GLN A 40 12.88 13.49 26.07
N TRP A 41 12.24 13.92 24.98
CA TRP A 41 12.86 14.07 23.66
C TRP A 41 14.04 15.05 23.63
N TRP A 42 14.04 16.07 24.48
CA TRP A 42 15.09 17.09 24.52
C TRP A 42 16.41 16.60 25.13
N ARG A 43 16.40 15.50 25.90
CA ARG A 43 17.62 14.92 26.48
C ARG A 43 18.32 13.97 25.51
N ASP A 44 17.57 13.38 24.60
CA ASP A 44 18.07 12.39 23.64
C ASP A 44 18.62 13.05 22.37
N HIS A 45 19.74 12.57 21.84
CA HIS A 45 20.41 13.18 20.70
C HIS A 45 19.74 12.85 19.36
N GLY A 46 19.30 11.61 19.15
CA GLY A 46 18.57 11.18 17.95
C GLY A 46 17.22 11.87 17.83
N MET A 47 16.48 11.93 18.94
CA MET A 47 15.19 12.64 18.99
C MET A 47 15.32 14.14 18.77
N ARG A 48 16.38 14.79 19.28
CA ARG A 48 16.65 16.21 18.99
C ARG A 48 16.82 16.46 17.50
N LYS A 49 17.55 15.58 16.79
CA LYS A 49 17.71 15.67 15.33
C LYS A 49 16.41 15.42 14.58
N ASN A 50 15.59 14.47 15.05
CA ASN A 50 14.26 14.21 14.48
C ASN A 50 13.35 15.44 14.61
N VAL A 51 13.20 15.96 15.83
CA VAL A 51 12.38 17.14 16.10
C VAL A 51 12.89 18.37 15.36
N LEU A 52 14.20 18.59 15.28
CA LEU A 52 14.78 19.69 14.50
C LEU A 52 14.40 19.59 13.02
N SER A 53 14.48 18.39 12.43
CA SER A 53 14.10 18.17 11.03
C SER A 53 12.61 18.48 10.82
N VAL A 54 11.74 18.03 11.73
CA VAL A 54 10.29 18.28 11.67
C VAL A 54 9.95 19.76 11.84
N VAL A 55 10.62 20.47 12.76
CA VAL A 55 10.41 21.92 12.96
C VAL A 55 10.82 22.71 11.71
N LEU A 56 11.92 22.32 11.06
CA LEU A 56 12.34 22.95 9.81
C LEU A 56 11.30 22.75 8.69
N LEU A 57 10.66 21.57 8.65
CA LEU A 57 9.58 21.28 7.71
C LEU A 57 8.35 22.17 7.94
N TYR A 58 8.04 22.60 9.17
CA TYR A 58 6.93 23.53 9.41
C TYR A 58 7.05 24.88 8.67
N SER A 59 8.24 25.23 8.18
CA SER A 59 8.46 26.42 7.34
C SER A 59 7.55 26.46 6.11
N ALA A 60 7.11 25.31 5.59
CA ALA A 60 6.17 25.27 4.46
C ALA A 60 4.80 25.88 4.81
N ASN A 61 4.24 25.54 5.98
CA ASN A 61 2.98 26.14 6.43
C ASN A 61 3.16 27.56 6.94
N PHE A 62 4.33 27.90 7.49
CA PHE A 62 4.68 29.29 7.76
C PHE A 62 4.61 30.13 6.49
N GLN A 63 5.19 29.66 5.37
CA GLN A 63 5.12 30.36 4.09
C GLN A 63 3.66 30.57 3.66
N LEU A 64 2.83 29.53 3.72
CA LEU A 64 1.41 29.64 3.39
C LEU A 64 0.69 30.67 4.27
N GLY A 65 0.96 30.66 5.56
CA GLY A 65 0.40 31.64 6.49
C GLY A 65 0.83 33.07 6.16
N TYR A 66 2.10 33.23 5.79
CA TYR A 66 2.69 34.50 5.39
C TYR A 66 1.99 35.06 4.15
N ASP A 67 1.89 34.25 3.10
CA ASP A 67 1.38 34.64 1.79
C ASP A 67 -0.12 34.94 1.77
N GLU A 68 -0.89 34.28 2.65
CA GLU A 68 -2.33 34.54 2.82
C GLU A 68 -2.59 35.86 3.56
N THR A 69 -1.81 36.22 4.59
CA THR A 69 -1.98 37.51 5.29
C THR A 69 -1.23 38.67 4.62
N LEU A 70 -0.31 38.37 3.70
CA LEU A 70 0.47 39.36 2.97
C LEU A 70 -0.41 40.38 2.27
N PHE A 71 -1.44 39.93 1.56
CA PHE A 71 -2.28 40.83 0.76
C PHE A 71 -3.05 41.83 1.65
N ASN A 72 -3.62 41.36 2.78
CA ASN A 72 -4.26 42.23 3.77
C ASN A 72 -3.26 43.22 4.42
N SER A 73 -2.03 42.76 4.68
CA SER A 73 -0.96 43.61 5.24
C SER A 73 -0.49 44.68 4.25
N LEU A 74 -0.42 44.36 2.96
CA LEU A 74 -0.08 45.30 1.90
C LEU A 74 -1.15 46.38 1.70
N LEU A 75 -2.44 46.02 1.81
CA LEU A 75 -3.54 46.98 1.74
C LEU A 75 -3.52 48.02 2.87
N ALA A 76 -2.90 47.70 4.00
CA ALA A 76 -2.70 48.64 5.10
C ALA A 76 -1.56 49.64 4.82
N LEU A 77 -0.68 49.39 3.84
CA LEU A 77 0.46 50.25 3.51
C LEU A 77 0.07 51.30 2.46
N PRO A 78 0.14 52.61 2.76
CA PRO A 78 -0.26 53.67 1.83
C PRO A 78 0.56 53.70 0.52
N VAL A 79 1.87 53.40 0.62
CA VAL A 79 2.78 53.43 -0.53
C VAL A 79 2.41 52.37 -1.56
N TRP A 80 2.03 51.16 -1.13
CA TRP A 80 1.63 50.08 -2.04
C TRP A 80 0.35 50.45 -2.83
N ASN A 81 -0.65 50.99 -2.14
CA ASN A 81 -1.88 51.46 -2.79
C ASN A 81 -1.58 52.53 -3.85
N ARG A 82 -0.65 53.47 -3.57
CA ARG A 82 -0.23 54.48 -4.55
C ARG A 82 0.52 53.87 -5.74
N THR A 83 1.42 52.91 -5.52
CA THR A 83 2.21 52.27 -6.58
C THR A 83 1.33 51.53 -7.59
N PHE A 84 0.21 50.94 -7.16
CA PHE A 84 -0.68 50.16 -8.01
C PHE A 84 -2.02 50.84 -8.36
N ASN A 85 -2.12 52.16 -8.19
CA ASN A 85 -3.31 52.96 -8.50
C ASN A 85 -4.58 52.47 -7.76
N ASP A 86 -4.49 52.39 -6.43
CA ASP A 86 -5.56 52.09 -5.47
C ASP A 86 -6.54 50.99 -5.94
N PRO A 87 -6.08 49.73 -5.98
CA PRO A 87 -6.89 48.64 -6.50
C PRO A 87 -8.14 48.44 -5.65
N SER A 88 -9.31 48.51 -6.28
CA SER A 88 -10.62 48.37 -5.62
C SER A 88 -11.55 47.39 -6.37
N GLY A 89 -12.59 46.90 -5.67
CA GLY A 89 -13.62 46.03 -6.23
C GLY A 89 -13.09 44.76 -6.88
N SER A 90 -13.49 44.50 -8.13
CA SER A 90 -13.12 43.30 -8.88
C SER A 90 -11.63 43.22 -9.23
N ARG A 91 -10.96 44.36 -9.47
CA ARG A 91 -9.51 44.40 -9.73
C ARG A 91 -8.73 43.95 -8.50
N LEU A 92 -9.14 44.40 -7.31
CA LEU A 92 -8.53 43.96 -6.05
C LEU A 92 -8.76 42.46 -5.79
N GLY A 93 -9.98 41.98 -6.00
CA GLY A 93 -10.30 40.55 -5.88
C GLY A 93 -9.49 39.69 -6.85
N LEU A 94 -9.30 40.15 -8.10
CA LEU A 94 -8.48 39.46 -9.10
C LEU A 94 -7.00 39.40 -8.69
N MET A 95 -6.43 40.50 -8.20
CA MET A 95 -5.05 40.54 -7.70
C MET A 95 -4.82 39.55 -6.54
N ALA A 96 -5.79 39.42 -5.64
CA ALA A 96 -5.74 38.42 -4.56
C ALA A 96 -5.84 36.97 -5.08
N ALA A 97 -6.63 36.74 -6.14
CA ALA A 97 -6.91 35.41 -6.69
C ALA A 97 -5.75 34.78 -7.50
N TYR A 98 -4.75 35.54 -7.92
CA TYR A 98 -3.64 35.01 -8.75
C TYR A 98 -2.89 33.82 -8.12
N VAL A 99 -2.73 33.79 -6.80
CA VAL A 99 -2.14 32.64 -6.10
C VAL A 99 -3.03 31.40 -6.24
N SER A 100 -4.35 31.56 -6.11
CA SER A 100 -5.33 30.48 -6.23
C SER A 100 -5.35 29.89 -7.64
N PHE A 101 -5.18 30.71 -8.69
CA PHE A 101 -5.03 30.19 -10.05
C PHE A 101 -3.78 29.34 -10.22
N GLY A 102 -2.66 29.72 -9.60
CA GLY A 102 -1.46 28.89 -9.53
C GLY A 102 -1.73 27.55 -8.82
N HIS A 103 -2.44 27.58 -7.68
CA HIS A 103 -2.82 26.37 -6.95
C HIS A 103 -3.67 25.42 -7.82
N MET A 104 -4.63 25.93 -8.60
CA MET A 104 -5.49 25.12 -9.47
C MET A 104 -4.70 24.45 -10.60
N LEU A 105 -3.70 25.13 -11.17
CA LEU A 105 -2.89 24.58 -12.26
C LEU A 105 -2.06 23.37 -11.81
N THR A 106 -1.65 23.32 -10.54
CA THR A 106 -0.76 22.27 -10.02
C THR A 106 -1.48 21.00 -9.61
N VAL A 107 -2.81 21.03 -9.44
CA VAL A 107 -3.64 19.87 -9.07
C VAL A 107 -3.32 18.61 -9.90
N PRO A 108 -3.20 18.62 -11.24
CA PRO A 108 -2.93 17.39 -11.98
C PRO A 108 -1.54 16.79 -11.67
N VAL A 109 -0.59 17.61 -11.21
CA VAL A 109 0.84 17.32 -11.24
C VAL A 109 1.39 16.98 -9.85
N ILE A 110 0.81 17.51 -8.76
CA ILE A 110 1.32 17.35 -7.38
C ILE A 110 1.54 15.88 -7.01
N HIS A 111 0.53 15.02 -7.23
CA HIS A 111 0.65 13.60 -6.86
C HIS A 111 1.78 12.89 -7.64
N MET A 112 1.93 13.19 -8.94
CA MET A 112 3.00 12.63 -9.77
C MET A 112 4.37 13.05 -9.26
N LEU A 113 4.52 14.30 -8.82
CA LEU A 113 5.79 14.78 -8.29
C LEU A 113 6.10 14.16 -6.92
N VAL A 114 5.14 14.19 -5.99
CA VAL A 114 5.36 13.73 -4.60
C VAL A 114 5.55 12.21 -4.53
N ASP A 115 4.82 11.44 -5.33
CA ASP A 115 4.90 9.97 -5.31
C ASP A 115 6.04 9.43 -6.17
N ASN A 116 6.35 10.02 -7.34
CA ASN A 116 7.38 9.48 -8.24
C ASN A 116 8.79 10.06 -8.00
N LEU A 117 8.93 11.36 -7.71
CA LEU A 117 10.25 11.97 -7.50
C LEU A 117 10.78 11.75 -6.06
N GLY A 118 9.90 11.41 -5.12
CA GLY A 118 10.19 11.39 -3.68
C GLY A 118 9.85 12.71 -3.00
N ARG A 119 9.62 12.66 -1.68
CA ARG A 119 9.05 13.80 -0.93
C ARG A 119 10.07 14.93 -0.87
N LYS A 120 11.33 14.61 -0.59
CA LYS A 120 12.42 15.60 -0.46
C LYS A 120 12.66 16.37 -1.76
N ARG A 121 12.67 15.67 -2.89
CA ARG A 121 12.91 16.29 -4.22
C ARG A 121 11.73 17.14 -4.67
N ALA A 122 10.51 16.71 -4.38
CA ALA A 122 9.31 17.52 -4.63
C ALA A 122 9.34 18.83 -3.81
N ILE A 123 9.69 18.77 -2.52
CA ILE A 123 9.82 19.98 -1.68
C ILE A 123 10.89 20.92 -2.25
N PHE A 124 12.05 20.38 -2.66
CA PHE A 124 13.12 21.19 -3.26
C PHE A 124 12.64 21.96 -4.49
N LEU A 125 11.92 21.29 -5.40
CA LEU A 125 11.34 21.92 -6.60
C LEU A 125 10.33 23.01 -6.24
N GLY A 126 9.41 22.74 -5.30
CA GLY A 126 8.41 23.70 -4.85
C GLY A 126 9.00 24.95 -4.21
N CYS A 127 10.08 24.81 -3.44
CA CYS A 127 10.77 25.94 -2.82
C CYS A 127 11.51 26.81 -3.83
N ILE A 128 12.14 26.22 -4.87
CA ILE A 128 12.79 27.01 -5.93
C ILE A 128 11.76 27.87 -6.65
N ILE A 129 10.65 27.25 -7.08
CA ILE A 129 9.57 27.96 -7.79
C ILE A 129 9.01 29.09 -6.91
N SER A 130 8.71 28.79 -5.65
CA SER A 130 8.19 29.78 -4.68
C SER A 130 9.17 30.95 -4.49
N THR A 131 10.46 30.65 -4.32
CA THR A 131 11.50 31.67 -4.10
C THR A 131 11.66 32.57 -5.33
N THR A 132 11.63 32.00 -6.53
CA THR A 132 11.66 32.77 -7.79
C THR A 132 10.46 33.71 -7.88
N GLY A 133 9.24 33.22 -7.62
CA GLY A 133 8.04 34.04 -7.61
C GLY A 133 8.11 35.16 -6.57
N GLY A 134 8.69 34.89 -5.40
CA GLY A 134 8.86 35.88 -4.36
C GLY A 134 9.83 37.00 -4.71
N PHE A 135 10.94 36.70 -5.40
CA PHE A 135 11.82 37.74 -5.94
C PHE A 135 11.17 38.56 -7.05
N VAL A 136 10.37 37.92 -7.93
CA VAL A 136 9.60 38.63 -8.96
C VAL A 136 8.64 39.63 -8.34
N CYS A 137 7.94 39.27 -7.26
CA CYS A 137 7.09 40.19 -6.51
C CYS A 137 7.88 41.38 -5.95
N THR A 138 9.02 41.14 -5.32
CA THR A 138 9.85 42.19 -4.69
C THR A 138 10.39 43.21 -5.67
N PHE A 139 10.81 42.77 -6.86
CA PHE A 139 11.36 43.66 -7.89
C PHE A 139 10.33 44.14 -8.90
N SER A 140 9.03 43.92 -8.62
CA SER A 140 7.96 44.33 -9.52
C SER A 140 7.89 45.85 -9.69
N ARG A 141 7.72 46.26 -10.95
CA ARG A 141 7.50 47.67 -11.36
C ARG A 141 6.12 47.89 -11.99
N THR A 142 5.45 46.82 -12.38
CA THR A 142 4.13 46.83 -12.99
C THR A 142 3.22 45.87 -12.25
N GLU A 143 1.91 46.13 -12.28
CA GLU A 143 0.90 45.25 -11.71
C GLU A 143 0.97 43.84 -12.32
N PHE A 144 1.18 43.72 -13.63
CA PHE A 144 1.31 42.44 -14.30
C PHE A 144 2.49 41.61 -13.76
N MET A 145 3.64 42.25 -13.51
CA MET A 145 4.81 41.57 -12.94
C MET A 145 4.54 41.10 -11.51
N PHE A 146 3.86 41.92 -10.70
CA PHE A 146 3.45 41.55 -9.33
C PHE A 146 2.49 40.35 -9.34
N ASN A 147 1.46 40.39 -10.18
CA ASN A 147 0.47 39.32 -10.32
C ASN A 147 1.11 38.02 -10.86
N SER A 148 2.04 38.14 -11.81
CA SER A 148 2.81 36.99 -12.32
C SER A 148 3.68 36.34 -11.24
N GLY A 149 4.32 37.15 -10.38
CA GLY A 149 5.06 36.64 -9.23
C GLY A 149 4.17 35.85 -8.27
N ARG A 150 2.98 36.38 -7.95
CA ARG A 150 1.96 35.69 -7.13
C ARG A 150 1.48 34.38 -7.75
N PHE A 151 1.27 34.36 -9.07
CA PHE A 151 0.93 33.15 -9.81
C PHE A 151 2.02 32.07 -9.71
N ILE A 152 3.29 32.46 -9.86
CA ILE A 152 4.44 31.55 -9.74
C ILE A 152 4.54 30.99 -8.31
N ILE A 153 4.34 31.81 -7.27
CA ILE A 153 4.30 31.35 -5.88
C ILE A 153 3.19 30.29 -5.72
N GLY A 154 2.00 30.54 -6.27
CA GLY A 154 0.89 29.59 -6.28
C GLY A 154 1.20 28.28 -7.03
N ILE A 155 2.22 28.20 -7.87
CA ILE A 155 2.65 26.92 -8.45
C ILE A 155 3.56 26.18 -7.46
N GLY A 156 4.53 26.87 -6.86
CA GLY A 156 5.53 26.23 -6.00
C GLY A 156 4.99 25.78 -4.65
N GLN A 157 4.10 26.58 -4.07
CA GLN A 157 3.67 26.45 -2.67
C GLN A 157 2.90 25.17 -2.35
N PRO A 158 1.92 24.70 -3.16
CA PRO A 158 1.27 23.41 -2.90
C PRO A 158 2.25 22.24 -2.95
N ILE A 159 3.20 22.26 -3.89
CA ILE A 159 4.15 21.16 -4.07
C ILE A 159 5.01 20.98 -2.81
N SER A 160 5.55 22.09 -2.28
CA SER A 160 6.34 22.05 -1.03
C SER A 160 5.48 21.73 0.18
N GLN A 161 4.27 22.27 0.28
CA GLN A 161 3.36 22.03 1.39
C GLN A 161 2.96 20.55 1.50
N PHE A 162 2.47 19.94 0.43
CA PHE A 162 2.03 18.54 0.46
C PHE A 162 3.18 17.57 0.69
N GLY A 163 4.32 17.79 0.02
CA GLY A 163 5.53 17.01 0.28
C GLY A 163 5.94 17.04 1.76
N THR A 164 5.84 18.22 2.38
CA THR A 164 6.15 18.43 3.80
C THR A 164 5.12 17.75 4.71
N MET A 165 3.81 17.84 4.42
CA MET A 165 2.77 17.18 5.23
C MET A 165 2.95 15.66 5.29
N CYS A 166 3.24 15.05 4.13
CA CYS A 166 3.55 13.63 4.07
C CYS A 166 4.84 13.30 4.82
N LEU A 167 5.90 14.09 4.60
CA LEU A 167 7.21 13.82 5.18
C LEU A 167 7.24 13.95 6.70
N ILE A 168 6.57 14.94 7.29
CA ILE A 168 6.43 15.08 8.75
C ILE A 168 5.81 13.80 9.34
N ASN A 169 4.70 13.33 8.76
CA ASN A 169 3.98 12.16 9.27
C ASN A 169 4.66 10.81 8.99
N GLU A 170 5.62 10.80 8.08
CA GLU A 170 6.43 9.64 7.72
C GLU A 170 7.77 9.61 8.49
N LEU A 171 8.23 10.74 9.04
CA LEU A 171 9.49 10.86 9.79
C LEU A 171 9.33 11.02 11.30
N VAL A 172 8.22 11.57 11.79
CA VAL A 172 8.11 11.88 13.21
C VAL A 172 7.98 10.62 14.06
N HIS A 173 8.72 10.60 15.17
CA HIS A 173 8.66 9.53 16.14
C HIS A 173 7.20 9.27 16.60
N PRO A 174 6.73 8.01 16.66
CA PRO A 174 5.34 7.66 17.00
C PRO A 174 4.77 8.39 18.24
N ARG A 175 5.57 8.51 19.29
CA ARG A 175 5.23 9.22 20.56
C ARG A 175 4.88 10.70 20.39
N LEU A 176 5.48 11.39 19.41
CA LEU A 176 5.29 12.81 19.18
C LEU A 176 4.38 13.09 17.97
N ARG A 177 3.95 12.05 17.26
CA ARG A 177 3.24 12.14 15.98
C ARG A 177 1.96 12.97 16.06
N GLY A 178 1.08 12.69 17.02
CA GLY A 178 -0.19 13.43 17.20
C GLY A 178 0.04 14.91 17.49
N ALA A 179 0.86 15.21 18.50
CA ALA A 179 1.17 16.58 18.89
C ALA A 179 1.90 17.37 17.79
N SER A 180 2.86 16.75 17.11
CA SER A 180 3.61 17.40 16.02
C SER A 180 2.72 17.69 14.82
N SER A 181 1.93 16.71 14.38
CA SER A 181 1.01 16.89 13.25
C SER A 181 -0.02 17.99 13.52
N ALA A 182 -0.49 18.11 14.76
CA ALA A 182 -1.43 19.14 15.20
C ALA A 182 -0.79 20.53 15.30
N LEU A 183 0.44 20.64 15.81
CA LEU A 183 1.16 21.92 15.93
C LEU A 183 1.61 22.51 14.59
N ASN A 184 1.56 21.73 13.53
CA ASN A 184 1.94 22.15 12.18
C ASN A 184 1.13 23.37 11.68
N MET A 185 -0.18 23.44 11.98
CA MET A 185 -1.01 24.61 11.66
C MET A 185 -0.77 25.82 12.56
N SER A 186 -0.16 25.64 13.74
CA SER A 186 0.30 26.78 14.53
C SER A 186 1.37 27.57 13.78
N SER A 187 2.24 26.91 13.02
CA SER A 187 3.27 27.58 12.22
C SER A 187 2.69 28.45 11.11
N PHE A 188 1.53 28.09 10.57
CA PHE A 188 0.77 28.93 9.65
C PHE A 188 0.29 30.22 10.33
N CYS A 189 -0.22 30.15 11.56
CA CYS A 189 -0.60 31.35 12.31
C CYS A 189 0.61 32.23 12.62
N VAL A 190 1.75 31.63 12.95
CA VAL A 190 3.02 32.35 13.20
C VAL A 190 3.52 33.05 11.93
N GLY A 191 3.41 32.42 10.76
CA GLY A 191 3.72 33.05 9.47
C GLY A 191 2.83 34.25 9.21
N GLY A 192 1.52 34.09 9.43
CA GLY A 192 0.57 35.18 9.28
C GLY A 192 0.85 36.38 10.20
N MET A 193 1.19 36.09 11.45
CA MET A 193 1.62 37.07 12.46
C MET A 193 2.89 37.80 12.05
N ALA A 194 3.90 37.08 11.54
CA ALA A 194 5.16 37.67 11.10
C ALA A 194 4.94 38.71 9.99
N THR A 195 4.08 38.43 9.02
CA THR A 195 3.76 39.37 7.94
C THR A 195 3.22 40.70 8.46
N VAL A 196 2.26 40.64 9.38
CA VAL A 196 1.60 41.84 9.91
C VAL A 196 2.58 42.69 10.71
N TRP A 197 3.42 42.07 11.54
CA TRP A 197 4.42 42.79 12.32
C TRP A 197 5.52 43.37 11.44
N ILE A 198 5.99 42.64 10.43
CA ILE A 198 6.95 43.18 9.46
C ILE A 198 6.34 44.39 8.74
N ALA A 199 5.09 44.30 8.28
CA ALA A 199 4.39 45.44 7.68
C ALA A 199 4.25 46.62 8.66
N PHE A 200 3.95 46.36 9.94
CA PHE A 200 3.90 47.39 10.99
C PHE A 200 5.22 48.12 11.16
N PHE A 201 6.36 47.40 11.17
CA PHE A 201 7.67 48.04 11.24
C PHE A 201 8.01 48.81 9.97
N CYS A 202 7.62 48.27 8.80
CA CYS A 202 7.84 48.93 7.51
C CYS A 202 7.08 50.26 7.40
N LEU A 203 5.92 50.42 8.06
CA LEU A 203 5.20 51.70 8.12
C LEU A 203 6.08 52.85 8.64
N ARG A 204 7.09 52.56 9.48
CA ARG A 204 8.00 53.58 10.01
C ARG A 204 9.00 54.12 8.98
N TRP A 205 9.13 53.49 7.81
CA TRP A 205 10.05 53.92 6.75
C TRP A 205 9.51 55.01 5.81
N GLY A 206 8.46 55.74 6.22
CA GLY A 206 7.99 56.94 5.53
C GLY A 206 7.33 56.68 4.16
N ASN A 207 7.85 57.29 3.08
CA ASN A 207 7.28 57.19 1.72
C ASN A 207 8.12 56.31 0.77
N SER A 208 9.04 55.51 1.31
CA SER A 208 9.93 54.66 0.52
C SER A 208 9.20 53.46 -0.10
N ASP A 209 9.48 53.14 -1.36
CA ASP A 209 8.98 51.91 -2.01
C ASP A 209 9.43 50.63 -1.28
N TRP A 210 10.51 50.71 -0.49
CA TRP A 210 10.97 49.61 0.34
C TRP A 210 10.00 49.20 1.45
N GLN A 211 9.01 50.02 1.76
CA GLN A 211 7.96 49.66 2.71
C GLN A 211 7.26 48.36 2.36
N TRP A 212 6.81 48.20 1.12
CA TRP A 212 6.09 46.99 0.70
C TRP A 212 7.03 45.95 0.09
N ARG A 213 8.11 46.39 -0.58
CA ARG A 213 9.10 45.48 -1.18
C ARG A 213 9.85 44.65 -0.15
N PHE A 214 10.10 45.19 1.05
CA PHE A 214 10.72 44.42 2.12
C PHE A 214 9.78 43.35 2.66
N VAL A 215 8.48 43.64 2.81
CA VAL A 215 7.48 42.64 3.22
C VAL A 215 7.43 41.51 2.20
N THR A 216 7.39 41.82 0.91
CA THR A 216 7.46 40.78 -0.13
C THR A 216 8.83 40.10 -0.21
N LEU A 217 9.92 40.77 0.16
CA LEU A 217 11.25 40.12 0.20
C LEU A 217 11.32 39.09 1.33
N ALA A 218 10.79 39.44 2.50
CA ALA A 218 10.76 38.58 3.68
C ALA A 218 9.95 37.30 3.47
N GLN A 219 9.01 37.27 2.51
CA GLN A 219 8.27 36.06 2.13
C GLN A 219 9.19 34.91 1.69
N ASN A 220 10.38 35.22 1.14
CA ASN A 220 11.36 34.21 0.71
C ASN A 220 12.11 33.55 1.87
N LEU A 221 12.03 34.09 3.09
CA LEU A 221 12.75 33.54 4.24
C LEU A 221 12.35 32.09 4.51
N ALA A 222 11.06 31.79 4.44
CA ALA A 222 10.51 30.48 4.73
C ALA A 222 10.93 29.39 3.72
N PRO A 223 10.77 29.57 2.38
CA PRO A 223 11.23 28.58 1.41
C PRO A 223 12.75 28.43 1.39
N ILE A 224 13.52 29.51 1.64
CA ILE A 224 14.99 29.42 1.75
C ILE A 224 15.40 28.62 3.00
N THR A 225 14.74 28.86 4.14
CA THR A 225 14.96 28.09 5.38
C THR A 225 14.62 26.63 5.17
N LEU A 226 13.53 26.35 4.46
CA LEU A 226 13.15 25.00 4.10
C LEU A 226 14.19 24.33 3.17
N LEU A 227 14.69 25.03 2.15
CA LEU A 227 15.77 24.54 1.27
C LEU A 227 17.03 24.17 2.06
N MET A 228 17.44 25.00 3.02
CA MET A 228 18.55 24.71 3.92
C MET A 228 18.23 23.50 4.82
N GLY A 229 17.00 23.43 5.34
CA GLY A 229 16.55 22.33 6.19
C GLY A 229 16.49 20.97 5.48
N LEU A 230 16.27 20.95 4.16
CA LEU A 230 16.30 19.73 3.37
C LEU A 230 17.68 19.06 3.38
N PHE A 231 18.80 19.78 3.60
CA PHE A 231 20.11 19.12 3.74
C PHE A 231 20.20 18.25 5.00
N VAL A 232 19.50 18.64 6.07
CA VAL A 232 19.46 17.91 7.35
C VAL A 232 18.39 16.82 7.34
N THR A 233 17.31 17.05 6.59
CA THR A 233 16.13 16.18 6.58
C THR A 233 16.33 14.96 5.65
N PRO A 234 16.10 13.73 6.14
CA PRO A 234 16.17 12.52 5.33
C PRO A 234 14.94 12.38 4.42
N GLU A 235 15.00 11.43 3.50
CA GLU A 235 13.82 11.03 2.71
C GLU A 235 12.88 10.13 3.54
N SER A 236 11.62 10.03 3.12
CA SER A 236 10.62 9.20 3.78
C SER A 236 10.98 7.70 3.77
N PRO A 237 11.01 7.02 4.95
CA PRO A 237 11.18 5.57 5.03
C PRO A 237 10.09 4.79 4.28
N ARG A 238 8.83 5.28 4.32
CA ARG A 238 7.71 4.62 3.64
C ARG A 238 7.86 4.66 2.12
N TRP A 239 8.30 5.81 1.59
CA TRP A 239 8.59 5.93 0.15
C TRP A 239 9.80 5.09 -0.26
N LEU A 240 10.84 5.04 0.55
CA LEU A 240 12.01 4.20 0.27
C LEU A 240 11.63 2.72 0.19
N ILE A 241 10.77 2.23 1.08
CA ILE A 241 10.24 0.86 1.03
C ILE A 241 9.41 0.63 -0.24
N SER A 242 8.54 1.57 -0.64
CA SER A 242 7.77 1.43 -1.88
C SER A 242 8.63 1.45 -3.15
N GLN A 243 9.83 2.01 -3.09
CA GLN A 243 10.85 1.98 -4.15
C GLN A 243 11.82 0.78 -4.03
N GLY A 244 11.57 -0.16 -3.11
CA GLY A 244 12.41 -1.34 -2.89
C GLY A 244 13.69 -1.09 -2.07
N LYS A 245 13.93 0.12 -1.56
CA LYS A 245 15.14 0.52 -0.81
C LYS A 245 15.00 0.28 0.69
N HIS A 246 14.79 -0.98 1.05
CA HIS A 246 14.53 -1.46 2.41
C HIS A 246 15.65 -1.12 3.41
N ASP A 247 16.92 -1.34 3.03
CA ASP A 247 18.08 -1.10 3.92
C ASP A 247 18.31 0.39 4.25
N GLU A 248 17.94 1.29 3.32
CA GLU A 248 18.04 2.73 3.52
C GLU A 248 16.93 3.22 4.46
N ALA A 249 15.71 2.70 4.29
CA ALA A 249 14.57 2.98 5.15
C ALA A 249 14.82 2.53 6.60
N LEU A 250 15.33 1.30 6.81
CA LEU A 250 15.65 0.78 8.14
C LEU A 250 16.72 1.63 8.83
N ARG A 251 17.76 2.07 8.11
CA ARG A 251 18.80 2.95 8.65
C ARG A 251 18.27 4.32 9.06
N ILE A 252 17.34 4.90 8.30
CA ILE A 252 16.72 6.18 8.66
C ILE A 252 15.86 6.01 9.91
N LEU A 253 15.02 4.98 9.98
CA LEU A 253 14.22 4.68 11.18
C LEU A 253 15.12 4.47 12.40
N ALA A 254 16.16 3.64 12.29
CA ALA A 254 17.13 3.42 13.36
C ALA A 254 17.78 4.72 13.84
N LYS A 255 18.27 5.56 12.92
CA LYS A 255 18.97 6.82 13.26
C LYS A 255 18.09 7.81 14.02
N TYR A 256 16.82 7.95 13.63
CA TYR A 256 15.94 8.97 14.19
C TYR A 256 15.01 8.45 15.29
N HIS A 257 14.70 7.16 15.33
CA HIS A 257 13.80 6.56 16.33
C HIS A 257 14.52 5.74 17.40
N ALA A 258 15.77 5.32 17.16
CA ALA A 258 16.54 4.50 18.10
C ALA A 258 18.05 4.81 18.13
N ASN A 259 18.47 6.07 17.98
CA ASN A 259 19.88 6.51 18.04
C ASN A 259 20.88 5.74 17.14
N GLY A 260 20.39 5.10 16.07
CA GLY A 260 21.19 4.30 15.14
C GLY A 260 21.13 2.79 15.37
N ASN A 261 20.41 2.30 16.38
CA ASN A 261 20.23 0.87 16.61
C ASN A 261 19.17 0.29 15.66
N THR A 262 19.58 -0.61 14.76
CA THR A 262 18.68 -1.31 13.84
C THR A 262 17.91 -2.44 14.51
N GLU A 263 18.40 -2.98 15.62
CA GLU A 263 17.80 -4.11 16.35
C GLU A 263 16.82 -3.66 17.45
N ASP A 264 16.53 -2.36 17.55
CA ASP A 264 15.57 -1.85 18.52
C ASP A 264 14.16 -2.37 18.21
N GLU A 265 13.46 -2.85 19.24
CA GLU A 265 12.15 -3.50 19.11
C GLU A 265 11.14 -2.59 18.41
N LEU A 266 11.14 -1.29 18.70
CA LEU A 266 10.25 -0.34 18.05
C LEU A 266 10.57 -0.19 16.56
N VAL A 267 11.84 -0.10 16.20
CA VAL A 267 12.29 0.15 14.82
C VAL A 267 11.98 -1.05 13.92
N GLN A 268 12.25 -2.26 14.41
CA GLN A 268 11.94 -3.49 13.69
C GLN A 268 10.43 -3.61 13.46
N GLN A 269 9.62 -3.48 14.52
CA GLN A 269 8.16 -3.54 14.41
C GLN A 269 7.59 -2.46 13.48
N GLU A 270 8.05 -1.20 13.59
CA GLU A 270 7.60 -0.13 12.71
C GLU A 270 7.99 -0.39 11.24
N PHE A 271 9.19 -0.92 11.00
CA PHE A 271 9.62 -1.31 9.66
C PHE A 271 8.75 -2.44 9.10
N HIS A 272 8.47 -3.47 9.90
CA HIS A 272 7.66 -4.63 9.50
C HIS A 272 6.20 -4.26 9.23
N GLU A 273 5.59 -3.43 10.08
CA GLU A 273 4.25 -2.89 9.86
C GLU A 273 4.18 -2.11 8.54
N ILE A 274 5.14 -1.20 8.30
CA ILE A 274 5.17 -0.39 7.08
C ILE A 274 5.36 -1.28 5.84
N ALA A 275 6.29 -2.23 5.89
CA ALA A 275 6.56 -3.13 4.77
C ALA A 275 5.36 -4.04 4.45
N ALA A 276 4.72 -4.61 5.47
CA ALA A 276 3.53 -5.45 5.31
C ALA A 276 2.36 -4.68 4.69
N HIS A 277 2.10 -3.45 5.16
CA HIS A 277 1.03 -2.61 4.61
C HIS A 277 1.29 -2.19 3.16
N ILE A 278 2.53 -1.80 2.82
CA ILE A 278 2.88 -1.44 1.44
C ILE A 278 2.78 -2.65 0.52
N GLN A 279 3.22 -3.83 0.97
CA GLN A 279 3.11 -5.06 0.18
C GLN A 279 1.65 -5.44 -0.05
N GLN A 280 0.79 -5.37 0.97
CA GLN A 280 -0.65 -5.57 0.84
C GLN A 280 -1.29 -4.59 -0.16
N ASP A 281 -0.86 -3.33 -0.17
CA ASP A 281 -1.35 -2.31 -1.11
C ASP A 281 -0.93 -2.59 -2.56
N ILE A 282 0.29 -3.10 -2.77
CA ILE A 282 0.80 -3.55 -4.08
C ILE A 282 0.02 -4.78 -4.55
N ASP A 283 -0.14 -5.78 -3.67
CA ASP A 283 -0.82 -7.04 -3.95
C ASP A 283 -2.33 -6.83 -4.23
N ALA A 284 -2.95 -5.84 -3.59
CA ALA A 284 -4.35 -5.47 -3.82
C ALA A 284 -4.56 -4.67 -5.13
N GLY A 285 -3.50 -4.29 -5.86
CA GLY A 285 -3.61 -3.50 -7.08
C GLY A 285 -4.22 -2.11 -6.85
N ASN A 286 -4.05 -1.54 -5.65
CA ASN A 286 -4.78 -0.36 -5.16
C ASN A 286 -4.38 0.99 -5.80
N VAL A 287 -3.89 0.99 -7.04
CA VAL A 287 -3.14 2.11 -7.65
C VAL A 287 -3.96 3.00 -8.60
N HIS A 288 -5.28 2.85 -8.73
CA HIS A 288 -6.09 3.65 -9.67
C HIS A 288 -6.94 4.76 -9.02
N TRP A 289 -7.19 5.87 -9.74
CA TRP A 289 -8.04 6.99 -9.28
C TRP A 289 -9.46 6.55 -8.93
N ARG A 290 -9.96 5.50 -9.59
CA ARG A 290 -11.28 4.89 -9.30
C ARG A 290 -11.38 4.36 -7.87
N ASN A 291 -10.26 3.98 -7.25
CA ASN A 291 -10.24 3.40 -5.92
C ASN A 291 -10.67 4.40 -4.83
N LEU A 292 -10.59 5.71 -5.09
CA LEU A 292 -11.12 6.76 -4.21
C LEU A 292 -12.65 6.66 -4.04
N LEU A 293 -13.36 6.08 -5.01
CA LEU A 293 -14.83 6.03 -5.05
C LEU A 293 -15.42 4.61 -5.06
N GLN A 294 -14.59 3.59 -5.24
CA GLN A 294 -15.04 2.19 -5.35
C GLN A 294 -15.67 1.66 -4.05
N SER A 295 -15.02 1.85 -2.89
CA SER A 295 -15.52 1.32 -1.62
C SER A 295 -16.40 2.33 -0.87
N ALA A 296 -17.38 1.83 -0.11
CA ALA A 296 -18.22 2.67 0.73
C ALA A 296 -17.41 3.45 1.78
N GLY A 297 -16.33 2.83 2.31
CA GLY A 297 -15.38 3.47 3.21
C GLY A 297 -14.62 4.61 2.54
N ASN A 298 -14.11 4.41 1.32
CA ASN A 298 -13.39 5.44 0.56
C ASN A 298 -14.30 6.59 0.14
N ARG A 299 -15.53 6.33 -0.28
CA ARG A 299 -16.52 7.39 -0.56
C ARG A 299 -16.79 8.26 0.67
N ARG A 300 -16.93 7.64 1.84
CA ARG A 300 -17.13 8.38 3.09
C ARG A 300 -15.90 9.20 3.46
N ARG A 301 -14.68 8.66 3.31
CA ARG A 301 -13.43 9.41 3.49
C ARG A 301 -13.38 10.63 2.58
N MET A 302 -13.70 10.48 1.29
CA MET A 302 -13.68 11.61 0.34
C MET A 302 -14.70 12.69 0.70
N LEU A 303 -15.90 12.31 1.14
CA LEU A 303 -16.90 13.26 1.62
C LEU A 303 -16.40 14.03 2.85
N VAL A 304 -15.87 13.32 3.86
CA VAL A 304 -15.37 13.93 5.10
C VAL A 304 -14.18 14.86 4.83
N LEU A 305 -13.25 14.48 3.95
CA LEU A 305 -12.13 15.34 3.53
C LEU A 305 -12.63 16.62 2.87
N THR A 306 -13.61 16.49 1.97
CA THR A 306 -14.21 17.63 1.26
C THR A 306 -14.80 18.61 2.27
N LEU A 307 -15.66 18.11 3.18
CA LEU A 307 -16.31 18.91 4.21
C LEU A 307 -15.32 19.52 5.21
N ALA A 308 -14.29 18.79 5.61
CA ALA A 308 -13.27 19.32 6.53
C ALA A 308 -12.52 20.51 5.91
N VAL A 309 -12.10 20.38 4.65
CA VAL A 309 -11.35 21.45 3.96
C VAL A 309 -12.23 22.64 3.60
N SER A 310 -13.41 22.39 3.01
CA SER A 310 -14.32 23.47 2.66
C SER A 310 -14.84 24.18 3.90
N GLY A 311 -15.12 23.45 4.99
CA GLY A 311 -15.58 24.03 6.25
C GLY A 311 -14.58 25.00 6.87
N THR A 312 -13.29 24.67 6.88
CA THR A 312 -12.25 25.58 7.40
C THR A 312 -12.23 26.94 6.67
N LEU A 313 -12.63 26.98 5.39
CA LEU A 313 -12.52 28.16 4.54
C LEU A 313 -13.85 28.91 4.34
N VAL A 314 -14.96 28.19 4.22
CA VAL A 314 -16.28 28.74 3.86
C VAL A 314 -17.07 29.19 5.08
N LEU A 315 -16.74 28.73 6.29
CA LEU A 315 -17.43 29.12 7.53
C LEU A 315 -16.95 30.46 8.08
N GLY A 316 -16.85 31.50 7.24
CA GLY A 316 -16.59 32.87 7.65
C GLY A 316 -15.15 33.22 8.04
N SER A 317 -14.19 32.31 7.87
CA SER A 317 -12.78 32.55 8.21
C SER A 317 -12.08 33.57 7.28
N GLY A 318 -12.54 33.67 6.03
CA GLY A 318 -12.05 34.66 5.05
C GLY A 318 -12.28 36.11 5.51
N ILE A 319 -13.47 36.40 6.05
CA ILE A 319 -13.81 37.73 6.60
C ILE A 319 -12.89 38.09 7.75
N ALA A 320 -12.65 37.14 8.65
CA ALA A 320 -11.79 37.32 9.82
C ALA A 320 -10.34 37.65 9.50
N ARG A 321 -9.82 37.14 8.38
CA ARG A 321 -8.39 37.11 8.13
C ARG A 321 -7.95 37.96 6.95
N ASN A 322 -8.71 37.94 5.87
CA ASN A 322 -8.37 38.65 4.63
C ASN A 322 -8.99 40.04 4.59
N TYR A 323 -10.05 40.28 5.35
CA TYR A 323 -10.84 41.51 5.29
C TYR A 323 -11.05 42.21 6.64
N SER A 324 -10.28 41.84 7.66
CA SER A 324 -10.32 42.48 8.98
C SER A 324 -10.14 44.00 8.89
N THR A 325 -9.26 44.47 8.01
CA THR A 325 -9.03 45.91 7.76
C THR A 325 -10.30 46.61 7.24
N ILE A 326 -11.11 45.94 6.43
CA ILE A 326 -12.37 46.50 5.90
C ILE A 326 -13.40 46.58 7.03
N VAL A 327 -13.54 45.53 7.84
CA VAL A 327 -14.45 45.49 9.00
C VAL A 327 -14.05 46.54 10.06
N LEU A 328 -12.75 46.69 10.34
CA LEU A 328 -12.26 47.71 11.28
C LEU A 328 -12.56 49.13 10.77
N LYS A 329 -12.42 49.37 9.46
CA LYS A 329 -12.80 50.65 8.85
C LYS A 329 -14.31 50.89 8.89
N SER A 330 -15.13 49.86 8.72
CA SER A 330 -16.61 50.00 8.76
C SER A 330 -17.14 50.33 10.15
N ILE A 331 -16.46 49.90 11.22
CA ILE A 331 -16.79 50.29 12.60
C ILE A 331 -16.12 51.60 13.07
N GLY A 332 -15.44 52.32 12.16
CA GLY A 332 -14.89 53.66 12.40
C GLY A 332 -13.40 53.75 12.72
N ILE A 333 -12.64 52.64 12.73
CA ILE A 333 -11.20 52.64 12.99
C ILE A 333 -10.44 52.82 11.66
N LYS A 334 -9.97 54.04 11.38
CA LYS A 334 -9.33 54.40 10.10
C LYS A 334 -7.81 54.55 10.13
N ASP A 335 -7.23 54.69 11.33
CA ASP A 335 -5.78 54.90 11.50
C ASP A 335 -4.98 53.63 11.12
N PRO A 336 -4.06 53.69 10.13
CA PRO A 336 -3.28 52.53 9.70
C PRO A 336 -2.44 51.89 10.81
N ALA A 337 -1.90 52.69 11.74
CA ALA A 337 -1.11 52.18 12.85
C ALA A 337 -1.97 51.37 13.83
N ARG A 338 -3.15 51.87 14.21
CA ARG A 338 -4.12 51.12 15.03
C ARG A 338 -4.65 49.87 14.34
N ILE A 339 -5.01 49.94 13.05
CA ILE A 339 -5.50 48.78 12.29
C ILE A 339 -4.44 47.67 12.28
N THR A 340 -3.20 48.03 11.94
CA THR A 340 -2.11 47.06 11.85
C THR A 340 -1.75 46.50 13.23
N ALA A 341 -1.80 47.30 14.29
CA ALA A 341 -1.61 46.83 15.66
C ALA A 341 -2.69 45.84 16.12
N ILE A 342 -3.97 46.10 15.82
CA ILE A 342 -5.08 45.17 16.10
C ILE A 342 -4.90 43.86 15.34
N ASN A 343 -4.54 43.93 14.05
CA ASN A 343 -4.23 42.76 13.23
C ASN A 343 -3.02 41.99 13.80
N GLY A 344 -2.01 42.68 14.34
CA GLY A 344 -0.87 42.07 15.02
C GLY A 344 -1.27 41.31 16.28
N GLY A 345 -2.20 41.88 17.07
CA GLY A 345 -2.81 41.22 18.22
C GLY A 345 -3.62 39.97 17.83
N LEU A 346 -4.38 40.03 16.73
CA LEU A 346 -5.07 38.86 16.16
C LEU A 346 -4.09 37.74 15.77
N GLY A 347 -2.89 38.07 15.30
CA GLY A 347 -1.85 37.08 15.01
C GLY A 347 -1.44 36.25 16.24
N PHE A 348 -1.25 36.90 17.39
CA PHE A 348 -1.01 36.20 18.66
C PHE A 348 -2.21 35.38 19.09
N TRP A 349 -3.41 35.95 18.99
CA TRP A 349 -4.66 35.30 19.33
C TRP A 349 -4.87 33.99 18.54
N PHE A 350 -4.66 34.03 17.23
CA PHE A 350 -4.78 32.85 16.36
C PHE A 350 -3.75 31.78 16.73
N THR A 351 -2.51 32.18 17.01
CA THR A 351 -1.44 31.25 17.38
C THR A 351 -1.72 30.55 18.72
N ILE A 352 -2.23 31.29 19.71
CA ILE A 352 -2.58 30.75 21.04
C ILE A 352 -3.69 29.71 20.90
N TRP A 353 -4.79 30.05 20.23
CA TRP A 353 -5.95 29.17 20.14
C TRP A 353 -5.72 27.97 19.22
N THR A 354 -4.98 28.13 18.11
CA THR A 354 -4.59 27.00 17.26
C THR A 354 -3.71 26.02 18.02
N SER A 355 -2.75 26.52 18.80
CA SER A 355 -1.86 25.67 19.61
C SER A 355 -2.60 25.00 20.77
N ALA A 356 -3.53 25.70 21.43
CA ALA A 356 -4.37 25.14 22.48
C ALA A 356 -5.28 24.03 21.93
N GLY A 357 -5.93 24.28 20.78
CA GLY A 357 -6.73 23.30 20.05
C GLY A 357 -5.91 22.04 19.70
N ALA A 358 -4.75 22.26 19.07
CA ALA A 358 -3.83 21.19 18.68
C ALA A 358 -3.40 20.31 19.86
N LEU A 359 -3.00 20.90 20.99
CA LEU A 359 -2.57 20.17 22.19
C LEU A 359 -3.73 19.48 22.92
N SER A 360 -4.97 19.97 22.74
CA SER A 360 -6.17 19.40 23.36
C SER A 360 -6.79 18.25 22.56
N ALA A 361 -6.44 18.11 21.27
CA ALA A 361 -7.05 17.14 20.34
C ALA A 361 -7.00 15.69 20.84
N ASP A 362 -5.90 15.29 21.48
CA ASP A 362 -5.74 13.95 22.06
C ASP A 362 -6.55 13.72 23.34
N LYS A 363 -6.91 14.78 24.06
CA LYS A 363 -7.72 14.70 25.29
C LYS A 363 -9.21 14.77 24.97
N VAL A 364 -9.62 15.75 24.18
CA VAL A 364 -11.03 16.08 23.91
C VAL A 364 -11.64 15.19 22.82
N GLY A 365 -10.84 14.76 21.84
CA GLY A 365 -11.32 14.04 20.65
C GLY A 365 -11.60 14.99 19.49
N ARG A 366 -11.48 14.49 18.26
CA ARG A 366 -11.53 15.29 17.02
C ARG A 366 -12.95 15.73 16.70
N ARG A 367 -13.93 14.82 16.83
CA ARG A 367 -15.33 15.11 16.49
C ARG A 367 -15.93 16.12 17.47
N THR A 368 -15.62 15.96 18.75
CA THR A 368 -16.08 16.88 19.81
C THR A 368 -15.54 18.30 19.59
N LEU A 369 -14.28 18.43 19.16
CA LEU A 369 -13.68 19.73 18.85
C LEU A 369 -14.34 20.41 17.64
N TYR A 370 -14.61 19.68 16.55
CA TYR A 370 -15.35 20.25 15.41
C TYR A 370 -16.76 20.73 15.80
N LEU A 371 -17.50 19.92 16.56
CA LEU A 371 -18.84 20.30 17.04
C LEU A 371 -18.81 21.49 18.00
N GLY A 372 -17.93 21.45 19.00
CA GLY A 372 -17.79 22.53 19.99
C GLY A 372 -17.35 23.85 19.35
N SER A 373 -16.42 23.79 18.40
CA SER A 373 -15.97 24.94 17.60
C SER A 373 -17.11 25.53 16.77
N THR A 374 -17.85 24.70 16.05
CA THR A 374 -18.97 25.17 15.20
C THR A 374 -20.10 25.78 16.01
N ILE A 375 -20.43 25.23 17.19
CA ILE A 375 -21.44 25.80 18.09
C ILE A 375 -20.96 27.17 18.63
N GLY A 376 -19.69 27.26 19.05
CA GLY A 376 -19.12 28.52 19.54
C GLY A 376 -19.06 29.61 18.46
N MET A 377 -18.70 29.22 17.23
CA MET A 377 -18.77 30.10 16.06
C MET A 377 -20.20 30.58 15.82
N LEU A 378 -21.18 29.67 15.83
CA LEU A 378 -22.58 30.00 15.54
C LEU A 378 -23.14 31.01 16.54
N LEU A 379 -22.91 30.76 17.84
CA LEU A 379 -23.38 31.64 18.91
C LEU A 379 -22.71 33.02 18.83
N SER A 380 -21.39 33.06 18.60
CA SER A 380 -20.67 34.33 18.49
C SER A 380 -21.07 35.11 17.24
N LEU A 381 -21.32 34.44 16.12
CA LEU A 381 -21.77 35.07 14.87
C LEU A 381 -23.19 35.63 14.97
N CYS A 382 -24.10 34.96 15.70
CA CYS A 382 -25.41 35.53 16.05
C CYS A 382 -25.27 36.84 16.84
N VAL A 383 -24.36 36.89 17.81
CA VAL A 383 -24.08 38.11 18.59
C VAL A 383 -23.47 39.20 17.71
N ILE A 384 -22.49 38.87 16.86
CA ILE A 384 -21.88 39.81 15.90
C ILE A 384 -22.96 40.42 14.99
N THR A 385 -23.86 39.59 14.49
CA THR A 385 -24.94 40.01 13.58
C THR A 385 -25.90 40.98 14.30
N GLY A 386 -26.33 40.64 15.51
CA GLY A 386 -27.20 41.51 16.31
C GLY A 386 -26.55 42.85 16.66
N LEU A 387 -25.30 42.83 17.15
CA LEU A 387 -24.57 44.05 17.48
C LEU A 387 -24.26 44.91 16.25
N SER A 388 -23.99 44.30 15.10
CA SER A 388 -23.76 45.04 13.85
C SER A 388 -25.03 45.75 13.36
N ALA A 389 -26.20 45.11 13.51
CA ALA A 389 -27.49 45.74 13.20
C ALA A 389 -27.81 46.91 14.17
N LEU A 390 -27.48 46.75 15.46
CA LEU A 390 -27.60 47.84 16.44
C LEU A 390 -26.64 49.00 16.14
N PHE A 391 -25.42 48.72 15.67
CA PHE A 391 -24.43 49.75 15.33
C PHE A 391 -24.87 50.61 14.14
N GLU A 392 -25.54 50.01 13.15
CA GLU A 392 -26.08 50.76 12.00
C GLU A 392 -27.22 51.71 12.43
N THR A 393 -28.09 51.26 13.33
CA THR A 393 -29.23 52.06 13.83
C THR A 393 -28.81 53.16 14.82
N HIS A 394 -27.74 52.93 15.59
CA HIS A 394 -27.20 53.86 16.60
C HIS A 394 -25.81 54.32 16.18
N THR A 395 -25.76 55.17 15.14
CA THR A 395 -24.52 55.61 14.49
C THR A 395 -23.52 56.21 15.49
N ASN A 396 -22.24 55.80 15.42
CA ASN A 396 -21.12 56.28 16.24
C ASN A 396 -21.09 55.87 17.73
N ASN A 397 -21.84 54.85 18.15
CA ASN A 397 -21.71 54.33 19.52
C ASN A 397 -20.45 53.45 19.70
N THR A 398 -19.36 54.04 20.20
CA THR A 398 -18.06 53.39 20.43
C THR A 398 -18.15 52.07 21.24
N PRO A 399 -18.93 51.99 22.34
CA PRO A 399 -19.21 50.73 23.04
C PRO A 399 -19.72 49.60 22.15
N ILE A 400 -20.63 49.87 21.20
CA ILE A 400 -21.20 48.84 20.33
C ILE A 400 -20.14 48.35 19.33
N ALA A 401 -19.32 49.26 18.77
CA ALA A 401 -18.19 48.90 17.92
C ALA A 401 -17.17 48.00 18.63
N ILE A 402 -16.86 48.28 19.90
CA ILE A 402 -16.00 47.43 20.73
C ILE A 402 -16.66 46.07 20.98
N GLY A 403 -17.98 46.04 21.23
CA GLY A 403 -18.73 44.80 21.37
C GLY A 403 -18.63 43.90 20.13
N VAL A 404 -18.83 44.47 18.93
CA VAL A 404 -18.65 43.75 17.65
C VAL A 404 -17.24 43.19 17.55
N LEU A 405 -16.23 44.01 17.86
CA LEU A 405 -14.82 43.61 17.82
C LEU A 405 -14.53 42.45 18.80
N VAL A 406 -14.98 42.52 20.04
CA VAL A 406 -14.75 41.45 21.04
C VAL A 406 -15.44 40.15 20.62
N SER A 407 -16.69 40.22 20.15
CA SER A 407 -17.40 39.02 19.66
C SER A 407 -16.69 38.40 18.46
N PHE A 408 -16.05 39.20 17.61
CA PHE A 408 -15.22 38.72 16.51
C PHE A 408 -13.97 37.98 16.97
N PHE A 409 -13.31 38.42 18.04
CA PHE A 409 -12.21 37.68 18.66
C PHE A 409 -12.70 36.33 19.21
N VAL A 410 -13.89 36.29 19.83
CA VAL A 410 -14.47 35.03 20.30
C VAL A 410 -14.77 34.07 19.15
N PHE A 411 -15.37 34.58 18.07
CA PHE A 411 -15.62 33.80 16.85
C PHE A 411 -14.34 33.17 16.31
N THR A 412 -13.29 33.98 16.16
CA THR A 412 -12.02 33.48 15.65
C THR A 412 -11.32 32.52 16.61
N ALA A 413 -11.47 32.66 17.94
CA ALA A 413 -10.92 31.69 18.88
C ALA A 413 -11.50 30.30 18.66
N PHE A 414 -12.82 30.19 18.55
CA PHE A 414 -13.49 28.92 18.31
C PHE A 414 -13.08 28.32 16.96
N HIS A 415 -13.05 29.13 15.89
CA HIS A 415 -12.59 28.68 14.58
C HIS A 415 -11.15 28.12 14.63
N GLN A 416 -10.23 28.84 15.28
CA GLN A 416 -8.82 28.45 15.37
C GLN A 416 -8.61 27.20 16.23
N ALA A 417 -9.32 27.08 17.35
CA ALA A 417 -9.20 25.95 18.27
C ALA A 417 -9.75 24.62 17.70
N GLY A 418 -10.68 24.68 16.74
CA GLY A 418 -11.28 23.50 16.10
C GLY A 418 -10.85 23.33 14.66
N TRP A 419 -11.45 24.11 13.75
CA TRP A 419 -11.31 23.96 12.31
C TRP A 419 -9.88 24.15 11.79
N THR A 420 -9.14 25.15 12.29
CA THR A 420 -7.74 25.35 11.87
C THR A 420 -6.81 24.32 12.50
N ALA A 421 -6.93 24.10 13.81
CA ALA A 421 -6.06 23.15 14.53
C ALA A 421 -6.16 21.72 14.01
N LEU A 422 -7.36 21.28 13.60
CA LEU A 422 -7.59 19.93 13.10
C LEU A 422 -7.34 19.76 11.60
N TYR A 423 -7.08 20.85 10.87
CA TYR A 423 -6.92 20.82 9.41
C TYR A 423 -5.79 19.88 8.97
N SER A 424 -4.60 19.96 9.55
CA SER A 424 -3.50 19.04 9.20
C SER A 424 -3.65 17.65 9.81
N LEU A 425 -4.20 17.57 11.02
CA LEU A 425 -4.24 16.33 11.80
C LEU A 425 -5.29 15.35 11.23
N TYR A 426 -6.53 15.81 11.09
CA TYR A 426 -7.66 14.93 10.77
C TYR A 426 -7.61 14.41 9.33
N LEU A 427 -7.19 15.23 8.36
CA LEU A 427 -7.12 14.84 6.95
C LEU A 427 -6.17 13.65 6.72
N ILE A 428 -5.06 13.61 7.45
CA ILE A 428 -4.02 12.59 7.25
C ILE A 428 -4.29 11.35 8.11
N GLU A 429 -4.91 11.51 9.28
CA GLU A 429 -5.32 10.39 10.16
C GLU A 429 -6.33 9.44 9.48
N ILE A 430 -7.24 9.98 8.66
CA ILE A 430 -8.29 9.17 8.01
C ILE A 430 -7.85 8.52 6.69
N LEU A 431 -6.66 8.88 6.19
CA LEU A 431 -6.15 8.46 4.88
C LEU A 431 -5.11 7.34 4.98
N PRO A 432 -5.36 6.14 4.43
CA PRO A 432 -4.36 5.09 4.29
C PRO A 432 -3.28 5.47 3.27
N PHE A 433 -2.09 4.88 3.40
CA PHE A 433 -0.89 5.27 2.63
C PHE A 433 -1.10 5.20 1.11
N SER A 434 -1.69 4.12 0.57
CA SER A 434 -1.89 3.93 -0.87
C SER A 434 -2.73 5.00 -1.58
N ILE A 435 -3.76 5.52 -0.91
CA ILE A 435 -4.65 6.54 -1.50
C ILE A 435 -4.29 7.96 -1.07
N ARG A 436 -3.39 8.12 -0.09
CA ARG A 436 -3.07 9.40 0.56
C ARG A 436 -2.66 10.47 -0.44
N GLY A 437 -1.70 10.19 -1.32
CA GLY A 437 -1.22 11.17 -2.30
C GLY A 437 -2.32 11.72 -3.21
N LYS A 438 -3.22 10.85 -3.68
CA LYS A 438 -4.35 11.23 -4.55
C LYS A 438 -5.46 11.95 -3.80
N ALA A 439 -5.78 11.50 -2.60
CA ALA A 439 -6.79 12.15 -1.77
C ALA A 439 -6.35 13.53 -1.29
N LEU A 440 -5.06 13.70 -0.97
CA LEU A 440 -4.48 15.01 -0.67
C LEU A 440 -4.55 15.94 -1.88
N ASN A 441 -4.36 15.40 -3.09
CA ASN A 441 -4.57 16.18 -4.30
C ASN A 441 -6.03 16.63 -4.49
N TRP A 442 -6.99 15.78 -4.14
CA TRP A 442 -8.41 16.16 -4.08
C TRP A 442 -8.65 17.28 -3.07
N THR A 443 -8.04 17.21 -1.88
CA THR A 443 -8.15 18.28 -0.89
C THR A 443 -7.57 19.61 -1.38
N ASN A 444 -6.48 19.59 -2.16
CA ASN A 444 -5.92 20.81 -2.76
C ASN A 444 -6.90 21.48 -3.73
N PHE A 445 -7.58 20.68 -4.56
CA PHE A 445 -8.59 21.19 -5.48
C PHE A 445 -9.75 21.87 -4.73
N ILE A 446 -10.25 21.23 -3.66
CA ILE A 446 -11.31 21.81 -2.82
C ILE A 446 -10.82 23.06 -2.09
N GLN A 447 -9.60 23.05 -1.57
CA GLN A 447 -8.98 24.21 -0.92
C GLN A 447 -8.90 25.39 -1.89
N ALA A 448 -8.26 25.19 -3.05
CA ALA A 448 -8.08 26.24 -4.05
C ALA A 448 -9.41 26.79 -4.55
N SER A 449 -10.41 25.92 -4.77
CA SER A 449 -11.76 26.34 -5.18
C SER A 449 -12.48 27.13 -4.10
N SER A 450 -12.36 26.71 -2.84
CA SER A 450 -12.97 27.40 -1.70
C SER A 450 -12.33 28.76 -1.46
N VAL A 451 -10.99 28.85 -1.48
CA VAL A 451 -10.25 30.11 -1.36
C VAL A 451 -10.56 31.05 -2.52
N LEU A 452 -10.63 30.54 -3.76
CA LEU A 452 -10.99 31.37 -4.91
C LEU A 452 -12.40 31.95 -4.74
N SER A 453 -13.35 31.12 -4.29
CA SER A 453 -14.73 31.54 -4.06
C SER A 453 -14.81 32.61 -2.97
N THR A 454 -14.17 32.41 -1.82
CA THR A 454 -14.22 33.38 -0.72
C THR A 454 -13.47 34.68 -1.06
N ASN A 455 -12.28 34.58 -1.65
CA ASN A 455 -11.50 35.78 -1.99
C ASN A 455 -12.16 36.65 -3.09
N PHE A 456 -13.00 36.07 -3.93
CA PHE A 456 -13.71 36.79 -4.98
C PHE A 456 -15.11 37.24 -4.55
N LEU A 457 -15.90 36.37 -3.91
CA LEU A 457 -17.30 36.63 -3.57
C LEU A 457 -17.47 37.48 -2.30
N ASP A 458 -16.70 37.20 -1.25
CA ASP A 458 -16.85 37.84 0.06
C ASP A 458 -16.77 39.38 -0.01
N PRO A 459 -15.78 40.01 -0.69
CA PRO A 459 -15.69 41.47 -0.74
C PRO A 459 -16.82 42.11 -1.56
N ILE A 460 -17.32 41.43 -2.60
CA ILE A 460 -18.45 41.90 -3.40
C ILE A 460 -19.73 41.84 -2.56
N ALA A 461 -19.95 40.73 -1.85
CA ALA A 461 -21.10 40.54 -0.98
C ALA A 461 -21.09 41.51 0.21
N LEU A 462 -19.95 41.68 0.89
CA LEU A 462 -19.81 42.63 1.98
C LEU A 462 -20.09 44.07 1.53
N ASN A 463 -19.64 44.47 0.34
CA ASN A 463 -19.94 45.80 -0.17
C ASN A 463 -21.45 45.98 -0.48
N ALA A 464 -22.09 44.96 -1.04
CA ALA A 464 -23.48 45.04 -1.48
C ALA A 464 -24.50 44.95 -0.33
N ILE A 465 -24.31 44.04 0.63
CA ILE A 465 -25.30 43.73 1.67
C ILE A 465 -24.77 43.91 3.12
N GLN A 466 -23.52 44.32 3.29
CA GLN A 466 -22.92 44.73 4.57
C GLN A 466 -23.11 43.65 5.65
N TRP A 467 -23.54 44.03 6.87
CA TRP A 467 -23.70 43.11 8.00
C TRP A 467 -24.73 41.99 7.76
N LYS A 468 -25.68 42.18 6.84
CA LYS A 468 -26.67 41.14 6.50
C LYS A 468 -26.01 39.89 5.90
N TYR A 469 -24.79 40.03 5.37
CA TYR A 469 -24.03 38.89 4.88
C TYR A 469 -23.72 37.86 5.96
N TYR A 470 -23.61 38.27 7.23
CA TYR A 470 -23.38 37.36 8.35
C TYR A 470 -24.51 36.33 8.52
N LEU A 471 -25.74 36.66 8.12
CA LEU A 471 -26.88 35.72 8.13
C LEU A 471 -26.65 34.51 7.21
N VAL A 472 -25.93 34.69 6.10
CA VAL A 472 -25.59 33.61 5.17
C VAL A 472 -24.68 32.60 5.86
N PHE A 473 -23.67 33.08 6.61
CA PHE A 473 -22.76 32.22 7.36
C PHE A 473 -23.45 31.51 8.53
N ILE A 474 -24.41 32.16 9.21
CA ILE A 474 -25.23 31.48 10.23
C ILE A 474 -25.97 30.28 9.62
N GLY A 475 -26.59 30.45 8.44
CA GLY A 475 -27.23 29.35 7.73
C GLY A 475 -26.25 28.24 7.34
N LEU A 476 -25.08 28.61 6.81
CA LEU A 476 -24.02 27.66 6.45
C LEU A 476 -23.49 26.90 7.67
N GLU A 477 -23.28 27.57 8.81
CA GLU A 477 -22.80 26.94 10.04
C GLU A 477 -23.81 25.94 10.61
N VAL A 478 -25.12 26.23 10.56
CA VAL A 478 -26.16 25.27 10.95
C VAL A 478 -26.12 24.02 10.05
N VAL A 479 -25.96 24.21 8.75
CA VAL A 479 -25.83 23.09 7.80
C VAL A 479 -24.57 22.27 8.13
N TYR A 480 -23.43 22.92 8.30
CA TYR A 480 -22.17 22.23 8.63
C TYR A 480 -22.22 21.55 9.99
N LEU A 481 -22.91 22.11 10.98
CA LEU A 481 -23.11 21.47 12.28
C LEU A 481 -23.86 20.13 12.11
N GLY A 482 -24.91 20.11 11.28
CA GLY A 482 -25.62 18.88 10.93
C GLY A 482 -24.74 17.88 10.17
N LEU A 483 -23.97 18.35 9.18
CA LEU A 483 -23.06 17.50 8.39
C LEU A 483 -21.93 16.89 9.24
N VAL A 484 -21.32 17.68 10.13
CA VAL A 484 -20.31 17.20 11.08
C VAL A 484 -20.92 16.18 12.03
N TRP A 485 -22.13 16.45 12.54
CA TRP A 485 -22.81 15.50 13.42
C TRP A 485 -23.10 14.16 12.73
N LEU A 486 -23.50 14.17 11.45
CA LEU A 486 -23.84 12.96 10.69
C LEU A 486 -22.63 12.17 10.20
N PHE A 487 -21.64 12.85 9.60
CA PHE A 487 -20.61 12.19 8.80
C PHE A 487 -19.27 12.02 9.51
N PHE A 488 -18.87 12.95 10.39
CA PHE A 488 -17.55 12.93 11.02
C PHE A 488 -17.45 11.80 12.05
N VAL A 489 -16.29 11.14 12.04
CA VAL A 489 -15.98 9.98 12.90
C VAL A 489 -14.87 10.36 13.87
N GLU A 490 -14.96 9.85 15.10
CA GLU A 490 -13.93 10.03 16.12
C GLU A 490 -12.72 9.12 15.85
N THR A 491 -11.52 9.70 15.79
CA THR A 491 -10.25 9.01 15.50
C THR A 491 -9.31 8.94 16.70
N LYS A 492 -9.72 9.45 17.86
CA LYS A 492 -8.91 9.48 19.10
C LYS A 492 -8.32 8.11 19.46
N GLY A 493 -6.99 8.08 19.66
CA GLY A 493 -6.26 6.95 20.26
C GLY A 493 -5.82 5.83 19.31
N GLY A 494 -6.24 5.85 18.04
CA GLY A 494 -5.82 4.84 17.04
C GLY A 494 -4.50 5.20 16.35
N THR A 495 -3.73 4.19 15.94
CA THR A 495 -2.68 4.37 14.93
C THR A 495 -3.31 4.71 13.56
N ILE A 496 -2.53 5.25 12.61
CA ILE A 496 -3.03 5.60 11.27
C ILE A 496 -3.70 4.38 10.60
N GLU A 497 -3.10 3.21 10.76
CA GLU A 497 -3.62 1.98 10.17
C GLU A 497 -4.86 1.47 10.91
N GLN A 498 -4.94 1.65 12.24
CA GLN A 498 -6.15 1.36 13.01
C GLN A 498 -7.31 2.33 12.72
N ALA A 499 -7.00 3.61 12.45
CA ALA A 499 -8.00 4.61 12.08
C ALA A 499 -8.63 4.28 10.71
N SER A 500 -7.87 3.69 9.79
CA SER A 500 -8.39 3.22 8.51
C SER A 500 -9.48 2.16 8.69
N ILE A 501 -9.30 1.22 9.62
CA ILE A 501 -10.25 0.12 9.91
C ILE A 501 -11.63 0.66 10.32
N ILE A 502 -11.71 1.82 10.97
CA ILE A 502 -12.99 2.40 11.43
C ILE A 502 -13.90 2.73 10.24
N PHE A 503 -13.34 3.15 9.11
CA PHE A 503 -14.10 3.51 7.91
C PHE A 503 -14.46 2.31 7.02
N ASP A 504 -13.71 1.20 7.12
CA ASP A 504 -13.87 0.02 6.25
C ASP A 504 -14.78 -1.09 6.81
N ARG A 505 -15.34 -0.91 8.02
CA ARG A 505 -16.23 -1.86 8.73
C ARG A 505 -17.52 -2.29 8.00
N GLY A 506 -17.76 -1.83 6.77
CA GLY A 506 -18.80 -2.36 5.90
C GLY A 506 -18.38 -3.60 5.09
N ASN A 507 -17.09 -3.85 4.86
CA ASN A 507 -16.60 -4.90 3.96
C ASN A 507 -15.37 -5.69 4.45
N SER A 508 -14.81 -5.41 5.63
CA SER A 508 -13.63 -6.13 6.14
C SER A 508 -13.93 -6.83 7.47
N LYS A 509 -13.65 -8.15 7.52
CA LYS A 509 -13.53 -8.90 8.79
C LYS A 509 -12.59 -8.13 9.74
N PRO A 510 -12.90 -8.05 11.04
CA PRO A 510 -12.10 -7.26 11.98
C PRO A 510 -10.72 -7.88 12.17
N ALA A 511 -9.67 -7.14 11.82
CA ALA A 511 -8.33 -7.43 12.33
C ALA A 511 -8.33 -7.16 13.84
N SER A 512 -8.07 -8.18 14.64
CA SER A 512 -7.84 -8.06 16.07
C SER A 512 -6.54 -7.31 16.35
N PRO A 513 -6.54 -6.28 17.22
CA PRO A 513 -5.32 -5.62 17.68
C PRO A 513 -4.75 -6.42 18.85
N THR A 514 -4.19 -7.58 18.55
CA THR A 514 -3.26 -8.26 19.45
C THR A 514 -2.13 -8.71 18.56
N VAL A 515 -1.01 -7.98 18.65
CA VAL A 515 0.28 -8.48 18.20
C VAL A 515 0.52 -9.76 18.97
N SER A 516 0.25 -10.91 18.33
CA SER A 516 0.77 -12.18 18.79
C SER A 516 2.28 -12.10 18.66
N GLU A 517 2.98 -12.61 19.67
CA GLU A 517 4.45 -12.64 19.76
C GLU A 517 5.15 -13.26 18.54
N GLU A 518 4.43 -13.86 17.59
CA GLU A 518 4.95 -14.48 16.36
C GLU A 518 5.51 -13.48 15.32
N HIS A 519 5.23 -12.16 15.41
CA HIS A 519 5.74 -11.17 14.44
C HIS A 519 7.13 -10.60 14.75
N LYS A 520 7.79 -11.04 15.83
CA LYS A 520 9.19 -10.65 16.12
C LYS A 520 10.21 -11.45 15.30
N ASP A 521 9.89 -12.69 14.91
CA ASP A 521 10.88 -13.61 14.34
C ASP A 521 10.83 -13.74 12.81
N LEU A 522 9.76 -13.28 12.17
CA LEU A 522 9.55 -13.50 10.72
C LEU A 522 10.23 -12.47 9.83
N ALA A 523 10.66 -11.35 10.38
CA ALA A 523 11.01 -10.21 9.55
C ALA A 523 12.46 -9.72 9.73
N ILE A 524 13.19 -10.31 10.69
CA ILE A 524 14.66 -10.30 10.76
C ILE A 524 15.32 -11.20 9.67
N PRO A 525 14.81 -12.42 9.35
CA PRO A 525 15.47 -13.30 8.37
C PRO A 525 15.29 -12.85 6.92
N ALA A 526 14.21 -12.14 6.59
CA ALA A 526 13.93 -11.66 5.23
C ALA A 526 14.80 -10.44 4.86
N ILE A 527 15.12 -9.59 5.83
CA ILE A 527 15.97 -8.40 5.65
C ILE A 527 17.46 -8.78 5.62
N GLN A 528 17.89 -9.76 6.44
CA GLN A 528 19.25 -10.30 6.36
C GLN A 528 19.52 -10.98 5.00
N ARG A 529 18.55 -11.66 4.40
CA ARG A 529 18.74 -12.33 3.09
C ARG A 529 18.99 -11.36 1.93
N ASN A 530 18.40 -10.15 1.95
CA ASN A 530 18.56 -9.19 0.86
C ASN A 530 19.86 -8.37 0.93
N SER A 531 20.34 -8.01 2.12
CA SER A 531 21.65 -7.33 2.26
C SER A 531 22.84 -8.30 2.13
N ILE A 532 22.65 -9.58 2.48
CA ILE A 532 23.65 -10.64 2.25
C ILE A 532 23.81 -10.91 0.76
N ASN A 533 22.72 -10.93 -0.03
CA ASN A 533 22.81 -11.21 -1.48
C ASN A 533 23.48 -10.10 -2.29
N THR A 534 23.34 -8.83 -1.88
CA THR A 534 24.00 -7.70 -2.56
C THR A 534 25.48 -7.55 -2.19
N ASN A 535 25.86 -7.90 -0.96
CA ASN A 535 27.28 -7.98 -0.56
C ASN A 535 27.96 -9.25 -1.09
N ARG A 536 27.24 -10.37 -1.24
CA ARG A 536 27.78 -11.62 -1.79
C ARG A 536 28.18 -11.47 -3.26
N GLN A 537 27.38 -10.77 -4.08
CA GLN A 537 27.74 -10.46 -5.48
C GLN A 537 28.93 -9.50 -5.62
N LYS A 538 29.23 -8.69 -4.58
CA LYS A 538 30.40 -7.80 -4.56
C LYS A 538 31.65 -8.47 -3.99
N ILE A 539 31.49 -9.40 -3.06
CA ILE A 539 32.59 -10.16 -2.42
C ILE A 539 33.03 -11.34 -3.32
N GLU A 540 32.12 -11.98 -4.06
CA GLU A 540 32.46 -13.06 -5.02
C GLU A 540 33.27 -12.55 -6.23
N ARG A 541 33.24 -11.24 -6.53
CA ARG A 541 34.12 -10.61 -7.54
C ARG A 541 35.52 -10.25 -7.02
N LEU A 542 35.74 -10.25 -5.70
CA LEU A 542 37.00 -9.86 -5.06
C LEU A 542 37.80 -11.04 -4.50
N TYR A 543 37.18 -12.21 -4.29
CA TYR A 543 37.82 -13.40 -3.70
C TYR A 543 38.02 -14.59 -4.66
N GLY A 544 38.06 -14.34 -5.98
CA GLY A 544 38.36 -15.35 -7.01
C GLY A 544 39.86 -15.72 -7.16
N ARG A 545 40.73 -15.31 -6.23
CA ARG A 545 42.16 -15.63 -6.27
C ARG A 545 42.67 -15.80 -4.84
N TYR A 546 43.30 -16.95 -4.59
CA TYR A 546 44.00 -17.41 -3.38
C TYR A 546 43.35 -18.54 -2.57
N MET A 547 43.87 -19.74 -2.86
CA MET A 547 44.35 -20.77 -1.95
C MET A 547 43.38 -21.64 -1.13
N SER A 548 43.50 -22.93 -1.45
CA SER A 548 43.45 -24.09 -0.55
C SER A 548 44.12 -23.85 0.81
N VAL A 549 43.54 -24.35 1.91
CA VAL A 549 44.27 -25.04 3.00
C VAL A 549 43.28 -25.89 3.80
N SER A 550 43.82 -27.02 4.24
CA SER A 550 43.32 -28.17 4.98
C SER A 550 42.82 -27.94 6.42
N SER A 551 41.98 -28.89 6.85
CA SER A 551 41.91 -29.53 8.19
C SER A 551 41.80 -28.67 9.46
N VAL A 552 40.66 -28.75 10.16
CA VAL A 552 40.64 -28.94 11.62
C VAL A 552 39.45 -29.84 11.99
N ARG A 553 39.77 -31.05 12.49
CA ARG A 553 38.84 -31.94 13.21
C ARG A 553 38.63 -31.36 14.60
N GLY A 554 37.38 -31.06 14.96
CA GLY A 554 36.96 -30.77 16.34
C GLY A 554 36.05 -31.88 16.84
N CYS A 555 36.60 -32.76 17.66
CA CYS A 555 35.92 -33.88 18.29
C CYS A 555 35.05 -33.37 19.46
N VAL A 556 33.73 -33.59 19.42
CA VAL A 556 32.85 -33.42 20.59
C VAL A 556 32.26 -34.80 20.90
N ARG A 557 32.60 -35.34 22.07
CA ARG A 557 32.03 -36.59 22.60
C ARG A 557 30.61 -36.33 23.11
N PRO A 558 29.63 -37.21 22.83
CA PRO A 558 28.41 -37.26 23.63
C PRO A 558 28.64 -38.11 24.89
N SER A 559 28.10 -37.61 26.00
CA SER A 559 27.98 -38.32 27.27
C SER A 559 27.05 -39.53 27.15
N SER A 560 27.44 -40.61 27.80
CA SER A 560 26.71 -41.87 27.94
C SER A 560 25.38 -41.71 28.69
N SER A 561 24.30 -42.21 28.09
CA SER A 561 23.17 -42.80 28.81
C SER A 561 22.62 -43.97 27.98
N SER A 562 22.27 -45.05 28.68
CA SER A 562 22.06 -46.39 28.17
C SER A 562 20.60 -46.68 27.80
N TRP A 563 20.46 -47.76 27.00
CA TRP A 563 19.29 -48.60 26.72
C TRP A 563 18.50 -48.36 25.42
N ALA A 564 18.26 -49.49 24.73
CA ALA A 564 17.44 -49.77 23.55
C ALA A 564 18.12 -49.66 22.17
N THR A 565 18.60 -50.81 21.68
CA THR A 565 18.93 -51.06 20.27
C THR A 565 17.62 -51.25 19.49
N THR A 566 17.07 -50.18 18.93
CA THR A 566 16.01 -50.24 17.90
C THR A 566 16.67 -50.12 16.53
N MET A 567 16.56 -51.16 15.70
CA MET A 567 17.03 -51.14 14.31
C MET A 567 16.28 -50.06 13.55
N GLY A 568 16.94 -48.96 13.20
CA GLY A 568 16.37 -47.93 12.32
C GLY A 568 16.04 -48.52 10.94
N LEU A 569 14.98 -48.00 10.31
CA LEU A 569 14.58 -48.41 8.96
C LEU A 569 15.64 -47.96 7.95
N GLU A 570 16.32 -48.90 7.31
CA GLU A 570 17.31 -48.62 6.27
C GLU A 570 16.62 -48.43 4.90
N SER A 571 17.06 -47.41 4.16
CA SER A 571 16.54 -47.10 2.82
C SER A 571 17.67 -46.93 1.80
N ILE A 572 17.40 -47.36 0.57
CA ILE A 572 18.19 -47.01 -0.62
C ILE A 572 17.60 -45.73 -1.18
N GLN A 573 18.45 -44.73 -1.45
CA GLN A 573 18.03 -43.41 -1.90
C GLN A 573 18.82 -42.99 -3.14
N PHE A 574 18.14 -42.39 -4.12
CA PHE A 574 18.75 -41.78 -5.29
C PHE A 574 18.73 -40.26 -5.17
N CYS A 575 19.89 -39.68 -4.93
CA CYS A 575 20.03 -38.26 -4.64
C CYS A 575 20.62 -37.48 -5.82
N GLY A 576 20.20 -36.21 -5.94
CA GLY A 576 20.96 -35.22 -6.70
C GLY A 576 22.31 -34.93 -6.04
N SER A 577 23.19 -34.23 -6.75
CA SER A 577 24.51 -33.85 -6.23
C SER A 577 24.96 -32.51 -6.82
N PRO A 578 25.86 -31.76 -6.16
CA PRO A 578 26.32 -30.46 -6.66
C PRO A 578 26.90 -30.47 -8.09
N CYS A 579 27.42 -31.60 -8.57
CA CYS A 579 27.91 -31.76 -9.95
C CYS A 579 26.81 -32.10 -10.97
N GLY A 580 25.55 -32.27 -10.54
CA GLY A 580 24.42 -32.63 -11.39
C GLY A 580 24.35 -34.13 -11.75
N GLU A 581 25.14 -34.95 -11.07
CA GLU A 581 25.08 -36.41 -11.16
C GLU A 581 24.09 -36.98 -10.14
N ILE A 582 23.53 -38.15 -10.44
CA ILE A 582 22.64 -38.87 -9.54
C ILE A 582 23.45 -39.94 -8.83
N VAL A 583 23.38 -39.96 -7.51
CA VAL A 583 24.16 -40.87 -6.65
C VAL A 583 23.22 -41.76 -5.84
N GLN A 584 23.58 -43.03 -5.72
CA GLN A 584 22.90 -43.96 -4.83
C GLN A 584 23.54 -43.90 -3.43
N LYS A 585 22.72 -43.75 -2.39
CA LYS A 585 23.14 -43.71 -0.99
C LYS A 585 22.26 -44.64 -0.16
N THR A 586 22.79 -45.12 0.96
CA THR A 586 22.03 -45.80 2.00
C THR A 586 21.76 -44.80 3.13
N PHE A 587 20.53 -44.77 3.64
CA PHE A 587 20.13 -43.89 4.73
C PHE A 587 19.32 -44.64 5.79
N VAL A 588 19.71 -44.49 7.06
CA VAL A 588 18.99 -45.08 8.19
C VAL A 588 18.06 -44.01 8.77
N HIS A 589 16.76 -44.25 8.67
CA HIS A 589 15.74 -43.34 9.19
C HIS A 589 15.74 -43.35 10.73
N PRO A 590 15.54 -42.19 11.37
CA PRO A 590 15.29 -42.12 12.81
C PRO A 590 13.97 -42.81 13.17
N GLU A 591 13.75 -43.00 14.46
CA GLU A 591 12.46 -43.48 14.97
C GLU A 591 11.33 -42.53 14.57
N LEU A 592 10.17 -43.10 14.22
CA LEU A 592 9.02 -42.32 13.74
C LEU A 592 8.48 -41.40 14.83
N ALA A 593 8.24 -40.13 14.48
CA ALA A 593 7.46 -39.25 15.34
C ALA A 593 5.98 -39.70 15.41
N ALA A 594 5.25 -39.18 16.40
CA ALA A 594 3.88 -39.59 16.68
C ALA A 594 2.92 -39.43 15.48
N ASP A 595 3.12 -38.41 14.64
CA ASP A 595 2.29 -38.08 13.46
C ASP A 595 2.93 -38.52 12.12
N GLU A 596 3.96 -39.38 12.16
CA GLU A 596 4.71 -39.84 11.00
C GLU A 596 4.37 -41.26 10.58
N VAL A 597 4.57 -41.53 9.29
CA VAL A 597 4.26 -42.80 8.65
C VAL A 597 5.45 -43.20 7.77
N ALA A 598 6.01 -44.38 8.00
CA ALA A 598 6.99 -44.97 7.09
C ALA A 598 6.25 -45.68 5.95
N VAL A 599 6.57 -45.30 4.72
CA VAL A 599 5.98 -45.86 3.51
C VAL A 599 7.05 -46.59 2.72
N LYS A 600 6.85 -47.90 2.46
CA LYS A 600 7.66 -48.64 1.49
C LYS A 600 7.26 -48.19 0.10
N VAL A 601 8.15 -47.47 -0.57
CA VAL A 601 7.87 -46.90 -1.88
C VAL A 601 7.82 -48.01 -2.91
N THR A 602 6.84 -47.95 -3.81
CA THR A 602 6.68 -48.94 -4.89
C THR A 602 6.89 -48.30 -6.25
N HIS A 603 6.35 -47.09 -6.44
CA HIS A 603 6.38 -46.36 -7.68
C HIS A 603 6.67 -44.88 -7.39
N SER A 604 7.41 -44.22 -8.28
CA SER A 604 7.55 -42.77 -8.30
C SER A 604 7.44 -42.27 -9.72
N GLY A 605 6.59 -41.28 -9.95
CA GLY A 605 6.59 -40.54 -11.19
C GLY A 605 7.83 -39.65 -11.28
N LEU A 606 8.12 -39.20 -12.50
CA LEU A 606 9.14 -38.22 -12.78
C LEU A 606 8.54 -36.93 -13.36
N CYS A 607 8.90 -35.80 -12.76
CA CYS A 607 8.39 -34.49 -13.09
C CYS A 607 9.53 -33.53 -13.45
N GLY A 608 9.25 -32.51 -14.26
CA GLY A 608 10.24 -31.50 -14.65
C GLY A 608 10.89 -30.80 -13.46
N THR A 609 10.17 -30.68 -12.33
CA THR A 609 10.71 -30.13 -11.09
C THR A 609 11.88 -30.94 -10.53
N ASP A 610 11.95 -32.25 -10.78
CA ASP A 610 13.08 -33.07 -10.34
C ASP A 610 14.38 -32.68 -11.05
N LEU A 611 14.31 -32.15 -12.29
CA LEU A 611 15.48 -31.58 -12.97
C LEU A 611 15.98 -30.29 -12.30
N HIS A 612 15.09 -29.48 -11.73
CA HIS A 612 15.46 -28.25 -11.01
C HIS A 612 16.27 -28.54 -9.75
N PHE A 613 16.13 -29.74 -9.17
CA PHE A 613 16.80 -30.16 -7.94
C PHE A 613 17.91 -31.21 -8.15
N VAL A 614 18.25 -31.56 -9.40
CA VAL A 614 19.31 -32.55 -9.68
C VAL A 614 20.68 -32.10 -9.18
N THR A 615 20.89 -30.78 -9.05
CA THR A 615 22.13 -30.18 -8.53
C THR A 615 22.14 -30.02 -7.00
N THR A 616 21.11 -30.48 -6.30
CA THR A 616 20.95 -30.35 -4.85
C THR A 616 21.19 -31.70 -4.19
N ASP A 617 21.94 -31.75 -3.08
CA ASP A 617 22.14 -32.98 -2.30
C ASP A 617 20.88 -33.35 -1.54
N MET A 618 19.93 -33.97 -2.25
CA MET A 618 18.63 -34.38 -1.75
C MET A 618 18.10 -35.58 -2.53
N VAL A 619 17.22 -36.37 -1.91
CA VAL A 619 16.54 -37.50 -2.55
C VAL A 619 15.54 -36.97 -3.57
N LEU A 620 15.60 -37.47 -4.79
CA LEU A 620 14.76 -37.00 -5.89
C LEU A 620 13.37 -37.67 -5.87
N GLY A 621 12.44 -37.17 -6.69
CA GLY A 621 11.09 -37.67 -6.85
C GLY A 621 10.12 -37.12 -5.81
N HIS A 622 9.05 -36.48 -6.24
CA HIS A 622 8.05 -35.87 -5.36
C HIS A 622 6.61 -36.31 -5.68
N GLU A 623 6.45 -37.37 -6.46
CA GLU A 623 5.16 -37.88 -6.89
C GLU A 623 5.14 -39.41 -6.80
N ALA A 624 5.09 -39.91 -5.56
CA ALA A 624 5.32 -41.33 -5.26
C ALA A 624 4.12 -42.02 -4.61
N ILE A 625 4.09 -43.34 -4.81
CA ILE A 625 3.10 -44.28 -4.31
C ILE A 625 3.82 -45.39 -3.56
N GLY A 626 3.26 -45.81 -2.42
CA GLY A 626 3.79 -46.92 -1.66
C GLY A 626 2.76 -47.58 -0.75
N ILE A 627 3.26 -48.49 0.07
CA ILE A 627 2.47 -49.23 1.06
C ILE A 627 2.93 -48.81 2.45
N VAL A 628 1.98 -48.46 3.32
CA VAL A 628 2.28 -48.09 4.71
C VAL A 628 2.94 -49.27 5.42
N HIS A 629 4.17 -49.09 5.89
CA HIS A 629 4.96 -50.12 6.57
C HIS A 629 4.80 -50.03 8.09
N SER A 630 4.96 -48.84 8.65
CA SER A 630 4.79 -48.56 10.09
C SER A 630 4.23 -47.15 10.30
N ILE A 631 3.61 -46.92 11.47
CA ILE A 631 2.91 -45.68 11.82
C ILE A 631 3.31 -45.21 13.21
N GLY A 632 3.35 -43.90 13.42
CA GLY A 632 3.47 -43.27 14.73
C GLY A 632 2.19 -43.42 15.58
N SER A 633 2.29 -43.08 16.86
CA SER A 633 1.22 -43.29 17.85
C SER A 633 -0.07 -42.49 17.60
N ASP A 634 0.03 -41.34 16.93
CA ASP A 634 -1.07 -40.38 16.73
C ASP A 634 -1.69 -40.47 15.33
N VAL A 635 -1.19 -41.38 14.50
CA VAL A 635 -1.67 -41.64 13.13
C VAL A 635 -3.04 -42.33 13.18
N SER A 636 -4.03 -41.79 12.48
CA SER A 636 -5.42 -42.27 12.54
C SER A 636 -6.18 -42.34 11.20
N ALA A 637 -5.74 -41.60 10.18
CA ALA A 637 -6.29 -41.59 8.83
C ALA A 637 -5.83 -42.78 7.97
N VAL A 638 -4.64 -43.33 8.22
CA VAL A 638 -4.08 -44.50 7.48
C VAL A 638 -3.68 -45.62 8.43
N LYS A 639 -3.62 -46.87 7.92
CA LYS A 639 -3.14 -48.03 8.67
C LYS A 639 -2.06 -48.80 7.89
N VAL A 640 -1.28 -49.61 8.60
CA VAL A 640 -0.30 -50.53 7.99
C VAL A 640 -0.97 -51.39 6.92
N GLY A 641 -0.32 -51.48 5.75
CA GLY A 641 -0.83 -52.16 4.56
C GLY A 641 -1.67 -51.28 3.62
N ASP A 642 -2.10 -50.07 4.03
CA ASP A 642 -2.81 -49.17 3.12
C ASP A 642 -1.90 -48.71 1.97
N ARG A 643 -2.45 -48.64 0.76
CA ARG A 643 -1.79 -48.06 -0.41
C ARG A 643 -1.99 -46.55 -0.43
N VAL A 644 -0.90 -45.81 -0.33
CA VAL A 644 -0.91 -44.34 -0.19
C VAL A 644 0.01 -43.68 -1.21
N GLY A 645 -0.32 -42.45 -1.60
CA GLY A 645 0.53 -41.59 -2.40
C GLY A 645 0.72 -40.22 -1.77
N TRP A 646 1.77 -39.52 -2.19
CA TRP A 646 2.04 -38.14 -1.79
C TRP A 646 2.64 -37.33 -2.93
N GLY A 647 2.46 -36.03 -2.82
CA GLY A 647 2.93 -35.05 -3.78
C GLY A 647 4.01 -34.13 -3.21
N TYR A 648 4.05 -32.94 -3.77
CA TYR A 648 5.05 -31.91 -3.49
C TYR A 648 5.11 -31.47 -2.00
N PRO A 649 4.00 -31.28 -1.27
CA PRO A 649 4.04 -30.97 0.17
C PRO A 649 4.16 -32.20 1.06
N ASN A 650 4.90 -32.05 2.15
CA ASN A 650 4.93 -33.01 3.26
C ASN A 650 4.09 -32.55 4.45
N TRP A 651 4.08 -31.24 4.76
CA TRP A 651 3.42 -30.74 5.94
C TRP A 651 2.90 -29.32 5.76
N THR A 652 1.80 -28.99 6.44
CA THR A 652 1.23 -27.65 6.54
C THR A 652 0.77 -27.37 7.96
N CYS A 653 0.84 -26.12 8.40
CA CYS A 653 0.68 -25.80 9.83
C CYS A 653 -0.73 -25.98 10.40
N GLY A 654 -1.76 -26.14 9.56
CA GLY A 654 -3.16 -26.28 10.00
C GLY A 654 -3.78 -25.05 10.68
N LYS A 655 -2.98 -24.05 11.08
CA LYS A 655 -3.42 -22.90 11.91
C LYS A 655 -3.40 -21.54 11.22
N CYS A 656 -2.66 -21.38 10.11
CA CYS A 656 -2.63 -20.10 9.38
C CYS A 656 -3.94 -19.85 8.63
N GLU A 657 -4.20 -18.59 8.21
CA GLU A 657 -5.42 -18.21 7.49
C GLU A 657 -5.69 -19.11 6.28
N TRP A 658 -4.66 -19.41 5.47
CA TRP A 658 -4.80 -20.24 4.27
C TRP A 658 -5.21 -21.68 4.62
N CYS A 659 -4.55 -22.30 5.59
CA CYS A 659 -4.94 -23.62 6.09
C CYS A 659 -6.37 -23.63 6.63
N LEU A 660 -6.77 -22.61 7.39
CA LEU A 660 -8.11 -22.49 7.97
C LEU A 660 -9.21 -22.25 6.92
N ARG A 661 -8.84 -21.72 5.75
CA ARG A 661 -9.75 -21.55 4.60
C ARG A 661 -9.85 -22.80 3.73
N GLY A 662 -9.07 -23.85 4.02
CA GLY A 662 -8.95 -25.03 3.16
C GLY A 662 -8.02 -24.83 1.95
N GLU A 663 -7.27 -23.73 1.92
CA GLU A 663 -6.28 -23.37 0.89
C GLU A 663 -4.87 -23.66 1.40
N ASP A 664 -4.67 -24.86 1.96
CA ASP A 664 -3.41 -25.27 2.60
C ASP A 664 -2.21 -25.37 1.66
N ASN A 665 -2.44 -25.37 0.34
CA ASN A 665 -1.41 -25.21 -0.68
C ASN A 665 -0.74 -23.82 -0.69
N TYR A 666 -1.28 -22.83 0.02
CA TYR A 666 -0.67 -21.50 0.20
C TYR A 666 -0.17 -21.25 1.63
N CYS A 667 0.04 -22.32 2.41
CA CYS A 667 0.54 -22.21 3.77
C CYS A 667 1.97 -21.60 3.79
N PRO A 668 2.24 -20.51 4.52
CA PRO A 668 3.57 -19.89 4.57
C PRO A 668 4.59 -20.74 5.35
N ASN A 669 4.12 -21.66 6.19
CA ASN A 669 4.93 -22.52 7.06
C ASN A 669 5.01 -23.97 6.56
N TRP A 670 4.57 -24.23 5.33
CA TRP A 670 4.63 -25.58 4.77
C TRP A 670 6.06 -26.15 4.70
N LYS A 671 6.16 -27.48 4.79
CA LYS A 671 7.36 -28.22 4.41
C LYS A 671 7.12 -28.83 3.04
N ILE A 672 7.93 -28.47 2.06
CA ILE A 672 7.77 -28.87 0.65
C ILE A 672 9.06 -29.42 0.07
N TYR A 673 8.91 -30.25 -0.95
CA TYR A 673 10.00 -30.84 -1.71
C TYR A 673 10.98 -29.77 -2.23
N GLY A 674 12.26 -30.01 -1.99
CA GLY A 674 13.35 -29.10 -2.36
C GLY A 674 13.74 -28.07 -1.31
N LEU A 675 12.93 -27.89 -0.25
CA LEU A 675 13.20 -26.89 0.81
C LEU A 675 13.25 -27.48 2.22
N ALA A 676 12.60 -28.61 2.47
CA ALA A 676 12.55 -29.27 3.77
C ALA A 676 12.56 -30.80 3.63
N ASP A 677 12.99 -31.50 4.69
CA ASP A 677 13.03 -32.95 4.78
C ASP A 677 13.67 -33.58 3.51
N LEU A 678 14.89 -33.11 3.17
CA LEU A 678 15.60 -33.36 1.91
C LEU A 678 15.91 -34.85 1.68
N GLU A 679 15.84 -35.65 2.73
CA GLU A 679 16.02 -37.10 2.74
C GLU A 679 14.74 -37.90 2.48
N GLN A 680 13.59 -37.24 2.22
CA GLN A 680 12.26 -37.88 2.11
C GLN A 680 11.64 -37.86 0.70
N GLY A 681 12.46 -37.94 -0.35
CA GLY A 681 12.03 -38.08 -1.74
C GLY A 681 11.49 -39.48 -2.07
N GLY A 682 10.82 -39.60 -3.22
CA GLY A 682 10.16 -40.80 -3.74
C GLY A 682 11.04 -41.71 -4.59
N LEU A 683 12.21 -41.25 -5.05
CA LEU A 683 13.26 -42.12 -5.62
C LEU A 683 14.05 -42.74 -4.47
N SER A 684 13.34 -43.53 -3.67
CA SER A 684 13.84 -44.23 -2.49
C SER A 684 13.10 -45.56 -2.31
N SER A 685 13.63 -46.45 -1.47
CA SER A 685 12.93 -47.68 -1.08
C SER A 685 11.95 -47.45 0.07
N VAL A 686 12.24 -46.48 0.94
CA VAL A 686 11.39 -46.06 2.07
C VAL A 686 11.40 -44.54 2.17
N SER A 687 10.24 -43.95 2.49
CA SER A 687 10.09 -42.53 2.80
C SER A 687 9.23 -42.35 4.04
N VAL A 688 9.63 -41.44 4.93
CA VAL A 688 8.88 -41.07 6.12
C VAL A 688 8.10 -39.78 5.84
N ARG A 689 6.77 -39.85 5.98
CA ARG A 689 5.85 -38.77 5.63
C ARG A 689 4.96 -38.41 6.81
N LYS A 690 4.54 -37.15 6.87
CA LYS A 690 3.47 -36.76 7.81
C LYS A 690 2.14 -37.30 7.30
N GLU A 691 1.35 -37.89 8.20
CA GLU A 691 0.04 -38.46 7.85
C GLU A 691 -0.85 -37.46 7.10
N GLN A 692 -0.75 -36.18 7.48
CA GLN A 692 -1.55 -35.08 6.94
C GLN A 692 -1.56 -35.01 5.41
N TRP A 693 -0.46 -35.38 4.74
CA TRP A 693 -0.27 -35.28 3.29
C TRP A 693 -0.15 -36.64 2.59
N LEU A 694 -0.65 -37.71 3.23
CA LEU A 694 -0.82 -39.02 2.61
C LEU A 694 -2.25 -39.20 2.07
N PHE A 695 -2.35 -39.64 0.81
CA PHE A 695 -3.61 -39.85 0.12
C PHE A 695 -3.80 -41.33 -0.20
N LYS A 696 -4.89 -41.94 0.27
CA LYS A 696 -5.22 -43.33 -0.09
C LYS A 696 -5.49 -43.43 -1.59
N ILE A 697 -4.92 -44.44 -2.22
CA ILE A 697 -5.07 -44.68 -3.65
C ILE A 697 -6.27 -45.61 -3.89
N PRO A 698 -7.28 -45.21 -4.69
CA PRO A 698 -8.42 -46.06 -5.01
C PRO A 698 -7.98 -47.43 -5.57
N GLU A 699 -8.69 -48.51 -5.20
CA GLU A 699 -8.35 -49.87 -5.64
C GLU A 699 -8.37 -50.03 -7.16
N SER A 700 -9.32 -49.35 -7.82
CA SER A 700 -9.51 -49.36 -9.28
C SER A 700 -8.42 -48.60 -10.08
N MET A 701 -7.48 -47.95 -9.39
CA MET A 701 -6.40 -47.19 -10.02
C MET A 701 -5.06 -47.89 -9.79
N SER A 702 -4.29 -48.06 -10.87
CA SER A 702 -2.93 -48.61 -10.78
C SER A 702 -1.98 -47.63 -10.08
N SER A 703 -0.93 -48.12 -9.42
CA SER A 703 0.10 -47.25 -8.83
C SER A 703 0.83 -46.42 -9.89
N GLU A 704 0.93 -46.95 -11.11
CA GLU A 704 1.56 -46.30 -12.25
C GLU A 704 0.75 -45.11 -12.77
N ASP A 705 -0.58 -45.23 -12.77
CA ASP A 705 -1.46 -44.09 -13.05
C ASP A 705 -1.47 -43.11 -11.88
N ALA A 706 -1.48 -43.61 -10.64
CA ALA A 706 -1.63 -42.78 -9.45
C ALA A 706 -0.42 -41.87 -9.20
N ALA A 707 0.81 -42.35 -9.42
CA ALA A 707 2.04 -41.59 -9.16
C ALA A 707 2.03 -40.22 -9.88
N PRO A 708 1.89 -40.15 -11.21
CA PRO A 708 1.81 -38.89 -11.95
C PRO A 708 0.66 -37.96 -11.55
N LEU A 709 -0.42 -38.49 -10.96
CA LEU A 709 -1.56 -37.70 -10.47
C LEU A 709 -1.26 -36.99 -9.14
N MET A 710 -0.20 -37.37 -8.43
CA MET A 710 0.23 -36.69 -7.19
C MET A 710 0.81 -35.29 -7.45
N CYS A 711 1.23 -35.00 -8.68
CA CYS A 711 1.70 -33.67 -9.07
C CYS A 711 1.12 -33.21 -10.41
N GLY A 712 1.52 -33.82 -11.54
CA GLY A 712 1.09 -33.36 -12.86
C GLY A 712 -0.44 -33.36 -13.04
N GLY A 713 -1.11 -34.41 -12.56
CA GLY A 713 -2.58 -34.49 -12.61
C GLY A 713 -3.28 -33.49 -11.72
N SER A 714 -2.81 -33.30 -10.49
CA SER A 714 -3.41 -32.36 -9.55
C SER A 714 -3.19 -30.90 -9.95
N THR A 715 -2.04 -30.60 -10.56
CA THR A 715 -1.70 -29.27 -11.09
C THR A 715 -2.69 -28.80 -12.15
N VAL A 716 -3.13 -29.68 -13.05
CA VAL A 716 -4.15 -29.33 -14.07
C VAL A 716 -5.58 -29.41 -13.52
N TRP A 717 -5.81 -30.27 -12.51
CA TRP A 717 -7.13 -30.44 -11.89
C TRP A 717 -7.60 -29.21 -11.12
N THR A 718 -6.72 -28.59 -10.32
CA THR A 718 -7.06 -27.41 -9.50
C THR A 718 -7.71 -26.27 -10.30
N PRO A 719 -7.08 -25.73 -11.37
CA PRO A 719 -7.68 -24.65 -12.14
C PRO A 719 -8.93 -25.09 -12.93
N LEU A 720 -9.00 -26.36 -13.36
CA LEU A 720 -10.19 -26.90 -14.01
C LEU A 720 -11.39 -26.84 -13.07
N VAL A 721 -11.27 -27.36 -11.85
CA VAL A 721 -12.40 -27.38 -10.92
C VAL A 721 -12.76 -25.99 -10.40
N ASN A 722 -11.76 -25.16 -10.09
CA ASN A 722 -12.02 -23.86 -9.46
C ASN A 722 -12.60 -22.82 -10.43
N HIS A 723 -12.33 -22.96 -11.74
CA HIS A 723 -12.60 -21.88 -12.69
C HIS A 723 -13.29 -22.31 -13.98
N VAL A 724 -13.43 -23.59 -14.27
CA VAL A 724 -14.16 -24.08 -15.45
C VAL A 724 -15.61 -24.39 -15.10
N LYS A 725 -16.52 -24.00 -15.99
CA LYS A 725 -17.95 -24.28 -15.92
C LYS A 725 -18.35 -25.14 -17.12
N PRO A 726 -19.45 -25.91 -17.04
CA PRO A 726 -19.85 -26.83 -18.11
C PRO A 726 -20.04 -26.18 -19.50
N TYR A 727 -20.36 -24.88 -19.55
CA TYR A 727 -20.56 -24.14 -20.78
C TYR A 727 -19.31 -23.43 -21.31
N HIS A 728 -18.17 -23.52 -20.61
CA HIS A 728 -16.93 -22.91 -21.07
C HIS A 728 -16.25 -23.73 -22.15
N ARG A 729 -15.58 -23.03 -23.06
CA ARG A 729 -14.63 -23.59 -24.01
C ARG A 729 -13.21 -23.52 -23.45
N VAL A 730 -12.55 -24.67 -23.32
CA VAL A 730 -11.24 -24.79 -22.67
C VAL A 730 -10.15 -25.06 -23.71
N GLY A 731 -9.26 -24.09 -23.88
CA GLY A 731 -8.04 -24.21 -24.66
C GLY A 731 -6.92 -24.85 -23.86
N ILE A 732 -6.28 -25.89 -24.38
CA ILE A 732 -5.14 -26.57 -23.75
C ILE A 732 -3.92 -26.43 -24.64
N VAL A 733 -2.86 -25.83 -24.12
CA VAL A 733 -1.63 -25.55 -24.87
C VAL A 733 -0.55 -26.56 -24.50
N GLY A 734 -0.14 -27.35 -25.50
CA GLY A 734 0.92 -28.35 -25.36
C GLY A 734 0.40 -29.70 -24.85
N ILE A 735 0.52 -30.74 -25.68
CA ILE A 735 0.09 -32.11 -25.38
C ILE A 735 1.28 -32.91 -24.82
N GLY A 736 1.75 -32.52 -23.64
CA GLY A 736 2.84 -33.18 -22.91
C GLY A 736 2.34 -33.88 -21.65
N GLY A 737 3.23 -34.04 -20.65
CA GLY A 737 2.90 -34.68 -19.38
C GLY A 737 1.72 -34.07 -18.63
N LEU A 738 1.52 -32.75 -18.69
CA LEU A 738 0.34 -32.09 -18.10
C LEU A 738 -0.85 -32.07 -19.07
N GLY A 739 -0.59 -31.73 -20.34
CA GLY A 739 -1.66 -31.49 -21.32
C GLY A 739 -2.54 -32.69 -21.59
N HIS A 740 -1.97 -33.91 -21.66
CA HIS A 740 -2.79 -35.12 -21.88
C HIS A 740 -3.73 -35.43 -20.71
N LEU A 741 -3.37 -35.05 -19.49
CA LEU A 741 -4.23 -35.16 -18.30
C LEU A 741 -5.29 -34.05 -18.31
N ALA A 742 -4.89 -32.82 -18.66
CA ALA A 742 -5.81 -31.70 -18.77
C ALA A 742 -6.93 -31.97 -19.79
N ILE A 743 -6.60 -32.58 -20.94
CA ILE A 743 -7.58 -32.96 -21.98
C ILE A 743 -8.59 -33.96 -21.41
N GLN A 744 -8.10 -35.03 -20.79
CA GLN A 744 -8.96 -36.07 -20.22
C GLN A 744 -9.86 -35.52 -19.10
N PHE A 745 -9.30 -34.77 -18.15
CA PHE A 745 -10.09 -34.18 -17.06
C PHE A 745 -11.17 -33.25 -17.60
N ALA A 746 -10.82 -32.32 -18.49
CA ALA A 746 -11.77 -31.37 -19.06
C ALA A 746 -12.86 -32.09 -19.89
N ALA A 747 -12.48 -33.04 -20.76
CA ALA A 747 -13.44 -33.80 -21.55
C ALA A 747 -14.41 -34.61 -20.67
N LYS A 748 -13.91 -35.26 -19.62
CA LYS A 748 -14.73 -36.04 -18.67
C LYS A 748 -15.58 -35.16 -17.74
N MET A 749 -15.22 -33.88 -17.56
CA MET A 749 -16.07 -32.88 -16.91
C MET A 749 -17.21 -32.37 -17.82
N GLY A 750 -17.20 -32.75 -19.10
CA GLY A 750 -18.24 -32.41 -20.07
C GLY A 750 -18.05 -31.05 -20.75
N VAL A 751 -16.84 -30.46 -20.71
CA VAL A 751 -16.55 -29.19 -21.39
C VAL A 751 -15.96 -29.40 -22.78
N GLU A 752 -16.15 -28.40 -23.65
CA GLU A 752 -15.59 -28.42 -25.00
C GLU A 752 -14.09 -28.11 -24.95
N VAL A 753 -13.27 -29.10 -25.30
CA VAL A 753 -11.80 -29.01 -25.24
C VAL A 753 -11.22 -28.70 -26.62
N VAL A 754 -10.40 -27.66 -26.68
CA VAL A 754 -9.66 -27.22 -27.88
C VAL A 754 -8.18 -27.32 -27.59
N VAL A 755 -7.41 -27.92 -28.49
CA VAL A 755 -5.99 -28.17 -28.25
C VAL A 755 -5.11 -27.38 -29.21
N PHE A 756 -4.06 -26.79 -28.66
CA PHE A 756 -3.03 -26.04 -29.38
C PHE A 756 -1.69 -26.76 -29.24
N SER A 757 -1.09 -27.16 -30.35
CA SER A 757 0.17 -27.91 -30.37
C SER A 757 1.10 -27.38 -31.46
N ALA A 758 2.40 -27.35 -31.17
CA ALA A 758 3.42 -27.02 -32.17
C ALA A 758 3.62 -28.16 -33.18
N THR A 759 3.29 -29.41 -32.85
CA THR A 759 3.50 -30.54 -33.76
C THR A 759 2.21 -31.24 -34.11
N GLU A 760 2.09 -31.64 -35.37
CA GLU A 760 0.92 -32.33 -35.92
C GLU A 760 0.83 -33.79 -35.46
N SER A 761 1.96 -34.40 -35.10
CA SER A 761 2.09 -35.82 -34.74
C SER A 761 1.24 -36.27 -33.55
N LYS A 762 0.70 -35.33 -32.76
CA LYS A 762 -0.15 -35.60 -31.60
C LYS A 762 -1.64 -35.34 -31.83
N ARG A 763 -2.08 -35.01 -33.06
CA ARG A 763 -3.51 -34.76 -33.36
C ARG A 763 -4.39 -35.96 -33.04
N GLY A 764 -4.03 -37.14 -33.55
CA GLY A 764 -4.82 -38.35 -33.33
C GLY A 764 -5.00 -38.67 -31.84
N GLU A 765 -3.91 -38.61 -31.08
CA GLU A 765 -3.93 -38.85 -29.63
C GLU A 765 -4.74 -37.79 -28.89
N ALA A 766 -4.62 -36.50 -29.22
CA ALA A 766 -5.42 -35.45 -28.58
C ALA A 766 -6.93 -35.67 -28.77
N LEU A 767 -7.36 -36.05 -29.97
CA LEU A 767 -8.76 -36.35 -30.27
C LEU A 767 -9.23 -37.61 -29.52
N GLN A 768 -8.40 -38.66 -29.45
CA GLN A 768 -8.71 -39.87 -28.68
C GLN A 768 -8.84 -39.60 -27.18
N LEU A 769 -8.03 -38.68 -26.64
CA LEU A 769 -8.09 -38.27 -25.23
C LEU A 769 -9.32 -37.41 -24.90
N GLY A 770 -10.07 -36.94 -25.90
CA GLY A 770 -11.32 -36.20 -25.73
C GLY A 770 -11.31 -34.76 -26.23
N ALA A 771 -10.26 -34.31 -26.93
CA ALA A 771 -10.29 -33.01 -27.59
C ALA A 771 -11.32 -32.98 -28.72
N LYS A 772 -12.07 -31.88 -28.82
CA LYS A 772 -13.03 -31.67 -29.92
C LYS A 772 -12.37 -31.03 -31.13
N GLU A 773 -11.41 -30.13 -30.89
CA GLU A 773 -10.68 -29.41 -31.91
C GLU A 773 -9.17 -29.46 -31.64
N PHE A 774 -8.39 -29.38 -32.71
CA PHE A 774 -6.94 -29.33 -32.66
C PHE A 774 -6.41 -28.34 -33.69
N TYR A 775 -5.55 -27.44 -33.24
CA TYR A 775 -4.90 -26.43 -34.05
C TYR A 775 -3.37 -26.53 -33.94
N LEU A 776 -2.72 -26.61 -35.11
CA LEU A 776 -1.27 -26.57 -35.24
C LEU A 776 -0.80 -25.11 -35.11
N THR A 777 0.17 -24.84 -34.23
CA THR A 777 0.62 -23.47 -33.94
C THR A 777 2.05 -23.17 -34.40
N GLN A 778 2.76 -24.16 -34.93
CA GLN A 778 4.13 -23.97 -35.40
C GLN A 778 4.18 -23.05 -36.63
N ASN A 779 5.12 -22.10 -36.61
CA ASN A 779 5.34 -21.12 -37.68
C ASN A 779 4.14 -20.20 -37.94
N ILE A 780 3.31 -19.93 -36.92
CA ILE A 780 2.19 -19.00 -37.01
C ILE A 780 2.40 -17.88 -36.01
N ASP A 781 2.59 -16.67 -36.52
CA ASP A 781 2.87 -15.46 -35.73
C ASP A 781 1.60 -14.69 -35.34
N ASP A 782 0.43 -15.11 -35.84
CA ASP A 782 -0.88 -14.58 -35.45
C ASP A 782 -1.95 -15.69 -35.48
N TYR A 783 -2.51 -16.02 -34.32
CA TYR A 783 -3.51 -17.08 -34.22
C TYR A 783 -4.91 -16.67 -34.70
N SER A 784 -5.12 -15.41 -35.10
CA SER A 784 -6.33 -15.03 -35.85
C SER A 784 -6.47 -15.85 -37.14
N ALA A 785 -5.35 -16.27 -37.73
CA ALA A 785 -5.30 -17.07 -38.95
C ALA A 785 -5.64 -18.56 -38.75
N LEU A 786 -5.79 -19.04 -37.50
CA LEU A 786 -6.13 -20.44 -37.21
C LEU A 786 -7.57 -20.82 -37.60
N GLY A 787 -8.40 -19.85 -38.01
CA GLY A 787 -9.77 -20.12 -38.44
C GLY A 787 -10.69 -20.55 -37.30
N ILE A 788 -10.40 -20.13 -36.06
CA ILE A 788 -11.19 -20.48 -34.88
C ILE A 788 -12.50 -19.69 -34.91
N THR A 789 -13.63 -20.39 -35.07
CA THR A 789 -14.96 -19.77 -35.19
C THR A 789 -15.61 -19.47 -33.83
N LYS A 790 -15.18 -20.14 -32.76
CA LYS A 790 -15.70 -19.96 -31.39
C LYS A 790 -14.55 -19.66 -30.43
N GLN A 791 -14.62 -18.52 -29.76
CA GLN A 791 -13.58 -18.04 -28.85
C GLN A 791 -13.42 -18.93 -27.61
N ILE A 792 -12.23 -18.85 -26.98
CA ILE A 792 -11.84 -19.65 -25.82
C ILE A 792 -12.10 -18.88 -24.52
N ASP A 793 -12.78 -19.51 -23.55
CA ASP A 793 -13.09 -18.90 -22.25
C ASP A 793 -12.00 -19.17 -21.21
N ARG A 794 -11.31 -20.31 -21.29
CA ARG A 794 -10.30 -20.74 -20.33
C ARG A 794 -9.10 -21.32 -21.07
N LEU A 795 -7.91 -20.78 -20.83
CA LEU A 795 -6.69 -21.23 -21.49
C LEU A 795 -5.73 -21.83 -20.44
N ILE A 796 -5.42 -23.11 -20.57
CA ILE A 796 -4.50 -23.84 -19.70
C ILE A 796 -3.19 -24.07 -20.44
N ILE A 797 -2.10 -23.59 -19.86
CA ILE A 797 -0.77 -23.65 -20.48
C ILE A 797 0.02 -24.77 -19.84
N CYS A 798 0.31 -25.81 -20.64
CA CYS A 798 0.98 -27.04 -20.21
C CYS A 798 2.35 -27.25 -20.90
N THR A 799 2.92 -26.22 -21.53
CA THR A 799 4.21 -26.30 -22.24
C THR A 799 5.37 -25.86 -21.35
N SER A 800 6.53 -26.49 -21.50
CA SER A 800 7.78 -26.13 -20.81
C SER A 800 8.48 -24.90 -21.38
N ALA A 801 8.08 -24.42 -22.58
CA ALA A 801 8.70 -23.29 -23.25
C ALA A 801 8.07 -21.94 -22.86
N LYS A 802 8.89 -20.88 -22.84
CA LYS A 802 8.39 -19.50 -22.71
C LYS A 802 7.48 -19.17 -23.88
N LEU A 803 6.22 -18.87 -23.58
CA LEU A 803 5.17 -18.65 -24.56
C LEU A 803 4.87 -17.15 -24.66
N ASN A 804 4.82 -16.62 -25.89
CA ASN A 804 4.25 -15.30 -26.12
C ASN A 804 2.73 -15.40 -26.00
N LEU A 805 2.19 -15.04 -24.84
CA LEU A 805 0.75 -15.09 -24.59
C LEU A 805 -0.05 -14.21 -25.56
N GLY A 806 0.57 -13.15 -26.11
CA GLY A 806 -0.07 -12.25 -27.05
C GLY A 806 -0.60 -12.94 -28.31
N LEU A 807 0.01 -14.07 -28.71
CA LEU A 807 -0.46 -14.86 -29.86
C LEU A 807 -1.87 -15.41 -29.65
N PHE A 808 -2.26 -15.72 -28.41
CA PHE A 808 -3.58 -16.27 -28.10
C PHE A 808 -4.68 -15.21 -28.00
N TYR A 809 -4.33 -13.93 -27.86
CA TYR A 809 -5.31 -12.88 -27.57
C TYR A 809 -6.42 -12.73 -28.62
N PRO A 810 -6.15 -12.90 -29.94
CA PRO A 810 -7.19 -12.83 -30.97
C PRO A 810 -8.27 -13.92 -30.85
N ILE A 811 -7.95 -15.05 -30.22
CA ILE A 811 -8.81 -16.24 -30.12
C ILE A 811 -9.45 -16.42 -28.75
N LEU A 812 -9.13 -15.54 -27.79
CA LEU A 812 -9.72 -15.52 -26.45
C LEU A 812 -11.04 -14.74 -26.45
N ASN A 813 -11.99 -15.22 -25.65
CA ASN A 813 -13.23 -14.50 -25.38
C ASN A 813 -12.96 -13.32 -24.43
N ALA A 814 -13.86 -12.33 -24.41
CA ALA A 814 -13.83 -11.31 -23.37
C ALA A 814 -13.96 -11.97 -21.98
N GLN A 815 -13.19 -11.50 -21.02
CA GLN A 815 -13.09 -12.09 -19.67
C GLN A 815 -12.53 -13.52 -19.61
N ALA A 816 -11.85 -13.98 -20.66
CA ALA A 816 -11.17 -15.27 -20.60
C ALA A 816 -10.07 -15.29 -19.53
N MET A 817 -9.86 -16.47 -18.93
CA MET A 817 -8.86 -16.68 -17.89
C MET A 817 -7.76 -17.62 -18.37
N ILE A 818 -6.51 -17.23 -18.13
CA ILE A 818 -5.29 -17.91 -18.55
C ILE A 818 -4.58 -18.47 -17.30
N PHE A 819 -4.21 -19.75 -17.35
CA PHE A 819 -3.52 -20.46 -16.27
C PHE A 819 -2.14 -20.96 -16.75
N PRO A 820 -1.07 -20.22 -16.43
CA PRO A 820 0.30 -20.70 -16.58
C PRO A 820 0.60 -21.76 -15.51
N LEU A 821 0.81 -23.02 -15.89
CA LEU A 821 1.03 -24.12 -14.94
C LEU A 821 2.48 -24.63 -14.91
N THR A 822 3.37 -24.02 -15.68
CA THR A 822 4.77 -24.46 -15.79
C THR A 822 5.64 -23.75 -14.77
N ALA A 823 6.40 -24.53 -13.99
CA ALA A 823 7.45 -24.00 -13.11
C ALA A 823 8.67 -23.59 -13.95
N SER A 824 8.81 -22.28 -14.22
CA SER A 824 9.90 -21.67 -14.99
C SER A 824 10.32 -20.34 -14.37
N ASP A 825 11.61 -20.02 -14.48
CA ASP A 825 12.14 -18.70 -14.12
C ASP A 825 11.99 -17.69 -15.25
N GLY A 826 11.82 -16.42 -14.88
CA GLY A 826 11.76 -15.27 -15.79
C GLY A 826 10.42 -14.54 -15.80
N GLU A 827 10.31 -13.55 -16.68
CA GLU A 827 9.15 -12.67 -16.75
C GLU A 827 8.03 -13.23 -17.63
N LEU A 828 6.78 -13.10 -17.18
CA LEU A 828 5.58 -13.35 -17.97
C LEU A 828 5.15 -12.07 -18.67
N THR A 829 5.41 -11.95 -19.98
CA THR A 829 5.09 -10.75 -20.76
C THR A 829 3.77 -10.90 -21.52
N VAL A 830 2.92 -9.87 -21.46
CA VAL A 830 1.58 -9.85 -22.10
C VAL A 830 1.21 -8.50 -22.72
N PRO A 831 0.38 -8.47 -23.79
CA PRO A 831 -0.08 -7.21 -24.39
C PRO A 831 -0.99 -6.37 -23.48
N TYR A 832 -0.42 -5.39 -22.77
CA TYR A 832 -1.09 -4.58 -21.75
C TYR A 832 -2.48 -4.05 -22.15
N PHE A 833 -2.57 -3.30 -23.24
CA PHE A 833 -3.85 -2.67 -23.62
C PHE A 833 -4.92 -3.70 -24.01
N ALA A 834 -4.53 -4.80 -24.65
CA ALA A 834 -5.47 -5.84 -25.04
C ALA A 834 -5.92 -6.67 -23.82
N THR A 835 -5.05 -6.88 -22.82
CA THR A 835 -5.43 -7.50 -21.54
C THR A 835 -6.50 -6.66 -20.84
N VAL A 836 -6.28 -5.34 -20.77
CA VAL A 836 -7.21 -4.40 -20.12
C VAL A 836 -8.52 -4.28 -20.90
N ARG A 837 -8.46 -4.07 -22.22
CA ARG A 837 -9.64 -3.86 -23.07
C ARG A 837 -10.59 -5.05 -23.05
N ASN A 838 -10.05 -6.27 -23.12
CA ASN A 838 -10.84 -7.50 -23.17
C ASN A 838 -11.14 -8.06 -21.77
N GLY A 839 -10.66 -7.43 -20.69
CA GLY A 839 -10.85 -7.87 -19.32
C GLY A 839 -10.24 -9.24 -19.03
N LEU A 840 -9.12 -9.59 -19.65
CA LEU A 840 -8.51 -10.91 -19.51
C LEU A 840 -7.88 -11.10 -18.12
N HIS A 841 -8.02 -12.31 -17.58
CA HIS A 841 -7.46 -12.68 -16.29
C HIS A 841 -6.26 -13.61 -16.48
N ILE A 842 -5.16 -13.35 -15.78
CA ILE A 842 -4.03 -14.29 -15.68
C ILE A 842 -3.97 -14.72 -14.22
N SER A 843 -4.16 -16.01 -13.98
CA SER A 843 -4.26 -16.56 -12.63
C SER A 843 -3.18 -17.61 -12.43
N GLY A 844 -2.32 -17.39 -11.44
CA GLY A 844 -1.36 -18.38 -10.99
C GLY A 844 -2.08 -19.50 -10.22
N SER A 845 -1.63 -20.73 -10.44
CA SER A 845 -2.12 -21.91 -9.71
C SER A 845 -0.92 -22.75 -9.32
N VAL A 846 -0.82 -23.10 -8.03
CA VAL A 846 0.25 -23.93 -7.49
C VAL A 846 -0.37 -25.13 -6.80
N ILE A 847 0.04 -26.33 -7.22
CA ILE A 847 -0.34 -27.64 -6.69
C ILE A 847 -1.85 -27.79 -6.34
N ALA A 848 -2.23 -28.81 -5.59
CA ALA A 848 -3.59 -28.97 -5.08
C ALA A 848 -3.59 -28.90 -3.55
N THR A 849 -4.69 -28.39 -2.97
CA THR A 849 -4.98 -28.55 -1.55
C THR A 849 -5.18 -30.03 -1.22
N ARG A 850 -5.08 -30.41 0.06
CA ARG A 850 -5.35 -31.81 0.47
C ARG A 850 -6.73 -32.29 0.01
N PHE A 851 -7.73 -31.43 0.14
CA PHE A 851 -9.08 -31.73 -0.32
C PHE A 851 -9.12 -31.95 -1.83
N MET A 852 -8.51 -31.03 -2.60
CA MET A 852 -8.51 -31.10 -4.06
C MET A 852 -7.74 -32.30 -4.61
N GLN A 853 -6.63 -32.67 -3.99
CA GLN A 853 -5.86 -33.86 -4.35
C GLN A 853 -6.69 -35.14 -4.19
N LYS A 854 -7.39 -35.28 -3.06
CA LYS A 854 -8.29 -36.42 -2.82
C LYS A 854 -9.40 -36.48 -3.87
N LYS A 855 -10.00 -35.34 -4.21
CA LYS A 855 -11.04 -35.25 -5.24
C LYS A 855 -10.54 -35.53 -6.65
N ALA A 856 -9.30 -35.16 -6.97
CA ALA A 856 -8.66 -35.50 -8.23
C ALA A 856 -8.57 -37.03 -8.40
N LEU A 857 -8.10 -37.74 -7.37
CA LEU A 857 -7.98 -39.20 -7.38
C LEU A 857 -9.33 -39.90 -7.50
N GLU A 858 -10.32 -39.47 -6.69
CA GLU A 858 -11.69 -40.01 -6.75
C GLU A 858 -12.30 -39.80 -8.14
N PHE A 859 -12.12 -38.62 -8.74
CA PHE A 859 -12.64 -38.32 -10.08
C PHE A 859 -11.93 -39.14 -11.15
N ALA A 860 -10.60 -39.23 -11.11
CA ALA A 860 -9.81 -39.99 -12.07
C ALA A 860 -10.16 -41.48 -12.03
N ALA A 861 -10.26 -42.07 -10.84
CA ALA A 861 -10.64 -43.46 -10.65
C ALA A 861 -12.06 -43.75 -11.17
N ARG A 862 -13.03 -42.86 -10.89
CA ARG A 862 -14.43 -43.04 -11.29
C ARG A 862 -14.63 -42.89 -12.80
N ASN A 863 -13.88 -42.01 -13.45
CA ASN A 863 -14.11 -41.65 -14.86
C ASN A 863 -13.13 -42.30 -15.85
N GLY A 864 -12.21 -43.12 -15.35
CA GLY A 864 -11.19 -43.81 -16.16
C GLY A 864 -10.19 -42.84 -16.79
N VAL A 865 -9.61 -41.95 -15.98
CA VAL A 865 -8.49 -41.10 -16.41
C VAL A 865 -7.21 -41.91 -16.28
N HIS A 866 -6.53 -42.17 -17.40
CA HIS A 866 -5.30 -42.97 -17.45
C HIS A 866 -4.10 -42.12 -17.85
N VAL A 867 -2.94 -42.45 -17.30
CA VAL A 867 -1.69 -41.74 -17.60
C VAL A 867 -0.93 -42.51 -18.66
N ILE A 868 -0.47 -41.81 -19.71
CA ILE A 868 0.40 -42.43 -20.70
C ILE A 868 1.83 -42.38 -20.14
N VAL A 869 2.36 -43.53 -19.73
CA VAL A 869 3.63 -43.63 -19.00
C VAL A 869 4.70 -44.38 -19.79
N GLU A 870 5.94 -43.91 -19.73
CA GLU A 870 7.16 -44.67 -20.00
C GLU A 870 7.68 -45.24 -18.69
N ARG A 871 7.97 -46.55 -18.65
CA ARG A 871 8.36 -47.26 -17.44
C ARG A 871 9.88 -47.39 -17.37
N PHE A 872 10.43 -47.17 -16.18
CA PHE A 872 11.85 -47.34 -15.89
C PHE A 872 12.02 -48.15 -14.59
N PRO A 873 13.09 -48.94 -14.46
CA PRO A 873 13.39 -49.61 -13.19
C PRO A 873 13.86 -48.60 -12.14
N MET A 874 13.49 -48.80 -10.88
CA MET A 874 13.97 -48.01 -9.75
C MET A 874 15.39 -48.45 -9.33
N THR A 875 16.34 -48.31 -10.25
CA THR A 875 17.77 -48.58 -10.07
C THR A 875 18.56 -47.33 -10.43
N LEU A 876 19.84 -47.24 -10.05
CA LEU A 876 20.68 -46.08 -10.38
C LEU A 876 20.68 -45.80 -11.90
N ASP A 877 20.90 -46.83 -12.71
CA ASP A 877 20.89 -46.72 -14.18
C ASP A 877 19.51 -46.32 -14.72
N GLY A 878 18.43 -46.88 -14.15
CA GLY A 878 17.07 -46.55 -14.56
C GLY A 878 16.67 -45.11 -14.24
N VAL A 879 17.05 -44.63 -13.05
CA VAL A 879 16.86 -43.23 -12.63
C VAL A 879 17.65 -42.29 -13.53
N GLN A 880 18.93 -42.59 -13.79
CA GLN A 880 19.77 -41.79 -14.69
C GLN A 880 19.21 -41.76 -16.12
N ALA A 881 18.76 -42.89 -16.65
CA ALA A 881 18.15 -42.98 -17.98
C ALA A 881 16.85 -42.16 -18.08
N ALA A 882 15.96 -42.27 -17.07
CA ALA A 882 14.72 -41.53 -17.03
C ALA A 882 14.96 -40.01 -16.97
N MET A 883 15.90 -39.57 -16.12
CA MET A 883 16.28 -38.17 -15.95
C MET A 883 16.95 -37.59 -17.20
N ALA A 884 17.86 -38.33 -17.83
CA ALA A 884 18.48 -37.93 -19.09
C ALA A 884 17.44 -37.77 -20.20
N ARG A 885 16.50 -38.72 -20.32
CA ARG A 885 15.44 -38.67 -21.33
C ARG A 885 14.47 -37.50 -21.13
N LEU A 886 14.18 -37.16 -19.87
CA LEU A 886 13.38 -35.98 -19.52
C LEU A 886 14.13 -34.68 -19.87
N ARG A 887 15.42 -34.59 -19.52
CA ARG A 887 16.30 -33.45 -19.81
C ARG A 887 16.42 -33.20 -21.33
N ASP A 888 16.52 -34.26 -22.11
CA ASP A 888 16.59 -34.21 -23.57
C ASP A 888 15.25 -33.86 -24.25
N GLY A 889 14.15 -33.75 -23.49
CA GLY A 889 12.82 -33.50 -24.05
C GLY A 889 12.26 -34.66 -24.88
N LYS A 890 12.84 -35.87 -24.76
CA LYS A 890 12.44 -37.08 -25.51
C LYS A 890 11.36 -37.90 -24.82
N MET A 891 10.97 -37.51 -23.60
CA MET A 891 9.88 -38.13 -22.85
C MET A 891 8.55 -37.90 -23.58
N ARG A 892 7.82 -38.97 -23.91
CA ARG A 892 6.58 -38.91 -24.67
C ARG A 892 5.48 -38.16 -23.91
N TYR A 893 5.28 -38.51 -22.63
CA TYR A 893 4.31 -37.91 -21.71
C TYR A 893 4.78 -37.87 -20.26
N ARG A 894 4.78 -39.01 -19.56
CA ARG A 894 5.19 -39.15 -18.15
C ARG A 894 6.13 -40.32 -18.00
N ALA A 895 7.06 -40.23 -17.06
CA ALA A 895 7.90 -41.37 -16.67
C ALA A 895 7.42 -41.89 -15.32
N VAL A 896 7.46 -43.19 -15.12
CA VAL A 896 7.25 -43.83 -13.81
C VAL A 896 8.38 -44.82 -13.57
N LEU A 897 8.98 -44.71 -12.40
CA LEU A 897 9.99 -45.63 -11.89
C LEU A 897 9.34 -46.58 -10.89
N SER A 898 9.66 -47.86 -10.96
CA SER A 898 9.12 -48.88 -10.05
C SER A 898 10.17 -49.87 -9.60
N TRP A 899 10.07 -50.33 -8.35
CA TRP A 899 10.85 -51.47 -7.86
C TRP A 899 10.35 -52.75 -8.54
N ASN A 900 11.25 -53.65 -8.93
CA ASN A 900 10.84 -54.95 -9.45
C ASN A 900 10.25 -55.79 -8.31
N ASN A 901 9.24 -56.61 -8.58
CA ASN A 901 8.55 -57.43 -7.57
C ASN A 901 9.44 -58.48 -6.84
N ASN A 902 10.75 -58.48 -7.06
CA ASN A 902 11.72 -59.42 -6.48
C ASN A 902 12.85 -58.74 -5.66
N ASP A 903 12.81 -57.42 -5.43
CA ASP A 903 13.84 -56.68 -4.66
C ASP A 903 13.34 -56.18 -3.29
#